data_AF-C0QA28-F1
#
_entry.id   AF-C0QA28-F1
#
_cell.length_a   1.000
_cell.length_b   1.000
_cell.length_c   1.000
_cell.angle_alpha   90.00
_cell.angle_beta   90.00
_cell.angle_gamma   90.00
#
_symmetry.space_group_name_H-M   'P 1'
#
loop_
_entity.id
_entity.type
_entity.pdbx_description
1 polymer ?
#
loop_
_entity_poly.entity_id
_entity_poly.type
_entity_poly.pdbx_seq_one_letter_code
_entity_poly.pdbx_strand_id
1 'polypeptide(L)'
;MALTINTNISALSAHMNMKKTDSALSASLGRLSTGLRINKAADDASGMAIADSLKSQGLGLGQAIRNANDGINIVQTADGALDEAINIVNTIKTKSIQAAQDGQTFESRKIIQNDIDKLLEEVDLLASSTSFNGKKLLSGEFTNKSFQVGASTRETVGISIGSAETTKTGHVTTADLSVNDSGTLALNIHSNEQDKDFLLQAVDMQYNNSAENGIGALAKVINTQSDATGISAQAVVQSTSNGSIQAGEIGDDFKINGIDMGSISVSTNDSDGKLAAAINQKSDQTGVSAAVSQGILTLNSADGRAIKVDGDLGAVMGKDASNMSTFGELKITQSGSNSLSITDSDSGALTNAEFKLNDDLNNTSKMVVAKGSTLIDGSTLATGTKIGFDITTKSGETTEVDSTLKAGSKIKDGSTIAAGTTFGGTINILSGETLTEDSLLAKGSTLKSGTKLAAGTVLSTNITTSGGVISAGSTLSSESELVGDVTLLGDMTAKTGSILDAGSSMAKGSTLSNDIMTSGTSTLTQDMVLKKDSTLISGSTLKAGSTLGTTFEGTAITSGNFTQDMELANGSTLITASELAVGSTIGGDLDIDGETELLGDTTMAAGSIIASGSTIAKGTYLTNDITTSTGGTVKAGSTLEQDIATKGTNTLFNEMTVAKGTKLADTSVIANAGGGTASDISIEDSEVTRLSDIDVTSQEGAQIAIAVADSALKDYDKIRSDLGSTQNQLTSTISNISVTQINVNAAESSIRDVDFAAESQTFSKLQILAQSGAYAMAQANSSSQTVMSLLQ
;
A
#
# COMPACT_ATOMS: atom_id res chain seq x y z
N MET A 1 -19.95 31.24 105.95
CA MET A 1 -18.83 30.36 105.52
C MET A 1 -18.60 29.35 106.63
N ALA A 2 -18.79 28.06 106.39
CA ALA A 2 -18.47 27.02 107.36
C ALA A 2 -16.96 26.76 107.32
N LEU A 3 -16.25 26.97 108.44
CA LEU A 3 -14.83 26.71 108.59
C LEU A 3 -14.63 25.22 108.95
N THR A 4 -14.28 24.40 107.96
CA THR A 4 -13.86 23.01 108.17
C THR A 4 -12.34 22.95 108.31
N ILE A 5 -11.82 22.48 109.45
CA ILE A 5 -10.40 22.57 109.82
C ILE A 5 -9.55 21.42 109.24
N ASN A 6 -10.16 20.27 108.92
CA ASN A 6 -9.42 19.07 108.47
C ASN A 6 -9.04 19.09 106.97
N THR A 7 -9.62 20.01 106.19
CA THR A 7 -9.35 20.17 104.76
C THR A 7 -9.17 21.66 104.45
N ASN A 8 -7.93 22.07 104.16
CA ASN A 8 -7.63 23.45 103.77
C ASN A 8 -7.98 23.65 102.28
N ILE A 9 -9.22 24.05 102.02
CA ILE A 9 -9.76 24.27 100.68
C ILE A 9 -9.00 25.39 99.96
N SER A 10 -8.50 26.41 100.68
CA SER A 10 -7.73 27.52 100.10
C SER A 10 -6.36 27.08 99.58
N ALA A 11 -5.64 26.25 100.35
CA ALA A 11 -4.37 25.68 99.90
C ALA A 11 -4.56 24.63 98.78
N LEU A 12 -5.62 23.82 98.84
CA LEU A 12 -5.94 22.86 97.79
C LEU A 12 -6.30 23.58 96.47
N SER A 13 -7.07 24.66 96.55
CA SER A 13 -7.39 25.52 95.41
C SER A 13 -6.13 26.19 94.83
N ALA A 14 -5.26 26.74 95.68
CA ALA A 14 -3.98 27.31 95.26
C ALA A 14 -3.07 26.28 94.58
N HIS A 15 -2.97 25.07 95.13
CA HIS A 15 -2.20 23.96 94.55
C HIS A 15 -2.78 23.45 93.22
N MET A 16 -4.10 23.34 93.10
CA MET A 16 -4.77 22.99 91.84
C MET A 16 -4.53 24.06 90.75
N ASN A 17 -4.57 25.34 91.12
CA ASN A 17 -4.24 26.43 90.20
C ASN A 17 -2.75 26.44 89.84
N MET A 18 -1.85 26.18 90.79
CA MET A 18 -0.41 26.05 90.55
C MET A 18 -0.11 24.92 89.57
N LYS A 19 -0.70 23.72 89.74
CA LYS A 19 -0.54 22.60 88.80
C LYS A 19 -1.05 22.93 87.40
N LYS A 20 -2.16 23.68 87.28
CA LYS A 20 -2.65 24.17 85.99
C LYS A 20 -1.65 25.12 85.33
N THR A 21 -1.09 26.06 86.10
CA THR A 21 -0.06 27.00 85.61
C THR A 21 1.23 26.29 85.22
N ASP A 22 1.68 25.31 86.00
CA ASP A 22 2.89 24.52 85.73
C ASP A 22 2.76 23.66 84.46
N SER A 23 1.58 23.08 84.25
CA SER A 23 1.25 22.35 83.01
C SER A 23 1.23 23.29 81.79
N ALA A 24 0.66 24.49 81.94
CA ALA A 24 0.63 25.51 80.89
C ALA A 24 2.02 26.07 80.59
N LEU A 25 2.86 26.29 81.61
CA LEU A 25 4.25 26.73 81.47
C LEU A 25 5.07 25.69 80.71
N SER A 26 4.92 24.41 81.05
CA SER A 26 5.59 23.30 80.36
C SER A 26 5.15 23.17 78.91
N ALA A 27 3.87 23.38 78.60
CA ALA A 27 3.36 23.39 77.24
C ALA A 27 3.93 24.58 76.43
N SER A 28 3.97 25.77 77.02
CA SER A 28 4.53 26.98 76.41
C SER A 28 6.03 26.83 76.14
N LEU A 29 6.78 26.26 77.09
CA LEU A 29 8.20 25.92 76.88
C LEU A 29 8.40 24.93 75.73
N GLY A 30 7.52 23.91 75.63
CA GLY A 30 7.55 22.95 74.53
C GLY A 30 7.32 23.61 73.18
N ARG A 31 6.37 24.56 73.09
CA ARG A 31 6.11 25.34 71.86
C ARG A 31 7.27 26.25 71.49
N LEU A 32 7.83 26.98 72.45
CA LEU A 32 9.01 27.84 72.22
C LEU A 32 10.25 27.03 71.80
N SER A 33 10.45 25.85 72.40
CA SER A 33 11.59 25.00 72.10
C SER A 33 11.51 24.35 70.72
N THR A 34 10.30 24.05 70.23
CA THR A 34 10.06 23.40 68.94
C THR A 34 9.82 24.41 67.81
N GLY A 35 9.44 25.65 68.15
CA GLY A 35 8.95 26.63 67.19
C GLY A 35 7.54 26.33 66.66
N LEU A 36 6.88 25.28 67.17
CA LEU A 36 5.59 24.81 66.67
C LEU A 36 4.50 25.02 67.75
N ARG A 37 3.39 25.61 67.35
CA ARG A 37 2.16 25.75 68.14
C ARG A 37 1.49 24.40 68.41
N ILE A 38 1.51 23.51 67.41
CA ILE A 38 0.91 22.16 67.47
C ILE A 38 2.04 21.12 67.50
N ASN A 39 2.29 20.54 68.67
CA ASN A 39 3.37 19.57 68.87
C ASN A 39 2.86 18.15 69.01
N LYS A 40 1.67 17.98 69.58
CA LYS A 40 1.04 16.68 69.84
C LYS A 40 -0.38 16.69 69.31
N ALA A 41 -0.91 15.53 68.93
CA ALA A 41 -2.30 15.40 68.47
C ALA A 41 -3.33 15.87 69.53
N ALA A 42 -2.94 15.88 70.82
CA ALA A 42 -3.77 16.40 71.91
C ALA A 42 -3.89 17.94 71.93
N ASP A 43 -3.00 18.67 71.25
CA ASP A 43 -3.03 20.14 71.22
C ASP A 43 -4.12 20.65 70.27
N ASP A 44 -4.21 20.06 69.06
CA ASP A 44 -5.27 20.27 68.07
C ASP A 44 -5.24 19.13 67.04
N ALA A 45 -6.17 18.17 67.17
CA ALA A 45 -6.21 16.99 66.30
C ALA A 45 -6.54 17.36 64.83
N SER A 46 -7.44 18.32 64.62
CA SER A 46 -7.80 18.80 63.28
C SER A 46 -6.67 19.59 62.63
N GLY A 47 -6.04 20.50 63.39
CA GLY A 47 -4.91 21.29 62.91
C GLY A 47 -3.70 20.41 62.55
N MET A 48 -3.43 19.37 63.35
CA MET A 48 -2.39 18.40 63.06
C MET A 48 -2.68 17.60 61.78
N ALA A 49 -3.92 17.11 61.60
CA ALA A 49 -4.29 16.35 60.40
C ALA A 49 -4.19 17.18 59.11
N ILE A 50 -4.62 18.45 59.15
CA ILE A 50 -4.51 19.36 58.00
C ILE A 50 -3.03 19.70 57.73
N ALA A 51 -2.26 20.04 58.76
CA ALA A 51 -0.84 20.33 58.63
C ALA A 51 -0.05 19.13 58.07
N ASP A 52 -0.33 17.91 58.52
CA ASP A 52 0.31 16.71 58.00
C ASP A 52 -0.10 16.42 56.55
N SER A 53 -1.35 16.69 56.16
CA SER A 53 -1.80 16.61 54.76
C SER A 53 -1.08 17.63 53.87
N LEU A 54 -1.00 18.90 54.31
CA LEU A 54 -0.30 19.96 53.57
C LEU A 54 1.20 19.67 53.49
N LYS A 55 1.81 19.17 54.55
CA LYS A 55 3.21 18.71 54.55
C LYS A 55 3.43 17.58 53.56
N SER A 56 2.55 16.57 53.54
CA SER A 56 2.61 15.48 52.55
C SER A 56 2.52 16.01 51.12
N GLN A 57 1.60 16.94 50.88
CA GLN A 57 1.46 17.59 49.58
C GLN A 57 2.70 18.39 49.20
N GLY A 58 3.26 19.20 50.11
CA GLY A 58 4.49 19.97 49.89
C GLY A 58 5.72 19.11 49.61
N LEU A 59 5.84 17.95 50.25
CA LEU A 59 6.86 16.95 49.95
C LEU A 59 6.66 16.30 48.57
N GLY A 60 5.41 15.98 48.22
CA GLY A 60 5.03 15.47 46.91
C GLY A 60 5.37 16.45 45.78
N LEU A 61 4.99 17.72 45.94
CA LEU A 61 5.33 18.80 45.00
C LEU A 61 6.86 18.99 44.90
N GLY A 62 7.60 18.85 46.01
CA GLY A 62 9.06 18.91 46.00
C GLY A 62 9.71 17.78 45.19
N GLN A 63 9.17 16.56 45.24
CA GLN A 63 9.62 15.46 44.38
C GLN A 63 9.19 15.68 42.93
N ALA A 64 7.98 16.18 42.70
CA ALA A 64 7.50 16.52 41.36
C ALA A 64 8.39 17.55 40.65
N ILE A 65 8.86 18.58 41.36
CA ILE A 65 9.83 19.56 40.81
C ILE A 65 11.13 18.86 40.40
N ARG A 66 11.66 17.93 41.22
CA ARG A 66 12.86 17.16 40.84
C ARG A 66 12.63 16.30 39.60
N ASN A 67 11.52 15.57 39.55
CA ASN A 67 11.14 14.75 38.39
C ASN A 67 11.00 15.60 37.11
N ALA A 68 10.43 16.81 37.22
CA ALA A 68 10.28 17.72 36.09
C ALA A 68 11.64 18.28 35.62
N ASN A 69 12.56 18.58 36.55
CA ASN A 69 13.94 18.95 36.20
C ASN A 69 14.69 17.79 35.52
N ASP A 70 14.49 16.55 35.97
CA ASP A 70 15.03 15.37 35.29
C ASP A 70 14.48 15.26 33.85
N GLY A 71 13.18 15.53 33.65
CA GLY A 71 12.57 15.63 32.33
C GLY A 71 13.23 16.70 31.44
N ILE A 72 13.53 17.89 31.98
CA ILE A 72 14.25 18.95 31.25
C ILE A 72 15.66 18.47 30.88
N ASN A 73 16.40 17.85 31.80
CA ASN A 73 17.75 17.35 31.53
C ASN A 73 17.74 16.27 30.43
N ILE A 74 16.74 15.39 30.42
CA ILE A 74 16.56 14.37 29.37
C ILE A 74 16.31 15.02 28.01
N VAL A 75 15.38 15.96 27.95
CA VAL A 75 15.04 16.70 26.72
C VAL A 75 16.24 17.48 26.20
N GLN A 76 17.00 18.16 27.06
CA GLN A 76 18.22 18.89 26.68
C GLN A 76 19.34 17.96 26.19
N THR A 77 19.49 16.79 26.81
CA THR A 77 20.46 15.79 26.35
C THR A 77 20.10 15.27 24.96
N ALA A 78 18.81 15.02 24.71
CA ALA A 78 18.33 14.61 23.40
C ALA A 78 18.49 15.73 22.35
N ASP A 79 18.11 16.97 22.68
CA ASP A 79 18.23 18.14 21.79
C ASP A 79 19.69 18.41 21.40
N GLY A 80 20.64 18.34 22.35
CA GLY A 80 22.05 18.53 22.05
C GLY A 80 22.63 17.45 21.12
N ALA A 81 22.24 16.19 21.29
CA ALA A 81 22.66 15.12 20.38
C ALA A 81 21.98 15.23 19.00
N LEU A 82 20.73 15.69 18.96
CA LEU A 82 19.98 15.91 17.73
C LEU A 82 20.57 17.08 16.91
N ASP A 83 21.04 18.14 17.57
CA ASP A 83 21.71 19.28 16.90
C ASP A 83 22.98 18.83 16.17
N GLU A 84 23.75 17.89 16.75
CA GLU A 84 24.91 17.29 16.07
C GLU A 84 24.47 16.42 14.88
N ALA A 85 23.42 15.61 15.02
CA ALA A 85 22.86 14.85 13.90
C ALA A 85 22.41 15.75 12.74
N ILE A 86 21.79 16.90 13.05
CA ILE A 86 21.41 17.93 12.07
C ILE A 86 22.65 18.49 11.35
N ASN A 87 23.73 18.79 12.07
CA ASN A 87 24.98 19.28 11.46
C ASN A 87 25.62 18.24 10.53
N ILE A 88 25.59 16.96 10.91
CA ILE A 88 26.09 15.86 10.10
C ILE A 88 25.24 15.72 8.83
N VAL A 89 23.91 15.74 8.92
CA VAL A 89 23.03 15.65 7.74
C VAL A 89 23.19 16.86 6.82
N ASN A 90 23.40 18.07 7.34
CA ASN A 90 23.76 19.24 6.52
C ASN A 90 25.09 19.02 5.76
N THR A 91 26.04 18.32 6.36
CA THR A 91 27.31 17.95 5.71
C THR A 91 27.08 16.91 4.62
N ILE A 92 26.24 15.89 4.87
CA ILE A 92 25.82 14.89 3.88
C ILE A 92 25.14 15.58 2.68
N LYS A 93 24.23 16.53 2.94
CA LYS A 93 23.60 17.35 1.89
C LYS A 93 24.63 18.09 1.06
N THR A 94 25.61 18.74 1.70
CA THR A 94 26.66 19.49 1.00
C THR A 94 27.53 18.58 0.12
N LYS A 95 27.88 17.38 0.62
CA LYS A 95 28.60 16.36 -0.16
C LYS A 95 27.76 15.81 -1.32
N SER A 96 26.46 15.65 -1.11
CA SER A 96 25.53 15.21 -2.16
C SER A 96 25.42 16.26 -3.28
N ILE A 97 25.36 17.55 -2.92
CA ILE A 97 25.44 18.67 -3.89
C ILE A 97 26.76 18.63 -4.66
N GLN A 98 27.88 18.38 -3.98
CA GLN A 98 29.18 18.23 -4.64
C GLN A 98 29.20 17.06 -5.62
N ALA A 99 28.61 15.92 -5.26
CA ALA A 99 28.52 14.73 -6.11
C ALA A 99 27.57 14.94 -7.30
N ALA A 100 26.52 15.75 -7.15
CA ALA A 100 25.54 16.03 -8.21
C ALA A 100 26.11 16.84 -9.39
N GLN A 101 27.31 17.43 -9.25
CA GLN A 101 27.95 18.18 -10.31
C GLN A 101 28.47 17.26 -11.44
N ASP A 102 28.19 17.63 -12.69
CA ASP A 102 28.58 16.86 -13.89
C ASP A 102 30.11 16.80 -14.13
N GLY A 103 30.87 17.71 -13.51
CA GLY A 103 32.34 17.66 -13.51
C GLY A 103 32.96 16.55 -12.65
N GLN A 104 32.16 15.79 -11.89
CA GLN A 104 32.61 14.66 -11.09
C GLN A 104 32.63 13.36 -11.90
N THR A 105 33.68 12.58 -11.76
CA THR A 105 33.77 11.24 -12.35
C THR A 105 33.17 10.20 -11.40
N PHE A 106 32.90 9.00 -11.90
CA PHE A 106 32.45 7.88 -11.08
C PHE A 106 33.40 7.60 -9.90
N GLU A 107 34.73 7.65 -10.13
CA GLU A 107 35.73 7.43 -9.08
C GLU A 107 35.71 8.53 -8.00
N SER A 108 35.52 9.80 -8.39
CA SER A 108 35.43 10.87 -7.39
C SER A 108 34.12 10.82 -6.60
N ARG A 109 32.99 10.45 -7.23
CA ARG A 109 31.72 10.20 -6.53
C ARG A 109 31.81 9.07 -5.54
N LYS A 110 32.52 7.98 -5.89
CA LYS A 110 32.76 6.86 -4.96
C LYS A 110 33.56 7.27 -3.72
N ILE A 111 34.51 8.20 -3.86
CA ILE A 111 35.23 8.75 -2.70
C ILE A 111 34.29 9.57 -1.82
N ILE A 112 33.43 10.40 -2.43
CA ILE A 112 32.42 11.17 -1.70
C ILE A 112 31.42 10.24 -0.99
N GLN A 113 31.00 9.14 -1.63
CA GLN A 113 30.14 8.14 -1.02
C GLN A 113 30.76 7.53 0.24
N ASN A 114 32.04 7.15 0.20
CA ASN A 114 32.72 6.60 1.39
C ASN A 114 32.73 7.60 2.56
N ASP A 115 32.84 8.91 2.29
CA ASP A 115 32.72 9.93 3.33
C ASP A 115 31.29 10.01 3.87
N ILE A 116 30.28 9.95 3.00
CA ILE A 116 28.86 9.93 3.39
C ILE A 116 28.55 8.70 4.25
N ASP A 117 29.04 7.52 3.88
CA ASP A 117 28.86 6.28 4.65
C ASP A 117 29.37 6.42 6.09
N LYS A 118 30.49 7.15 6.28
CA LYS A 118 31.03 7.44 7.63
C LYS A 118 30.20 8.43 8.40
N LEU A 119 29.66 9.45 7.74
CA LEU A 119 28.75 10.40 8.36
C LEU A 119 27.43 9.72 8.76
N LEU A 120 26.91 8.80 7.94
CA LEU A 120 25.72 8.00 8.28
C LEU A 120 25.97 7.09 9.48
N GLU A 121 27.12 6.40 9.53
CA GLU A 121 27.54 5.59 10.69
C GLU A 121 27.61 6.44 11.98
N GLU A 122 28.06 7.69 11.88
CA GLU A 122 28.12 8.63 13.00
C GLU A 122 26.73 9.05 13.48
N VAL A 123 25.79 9.34 12.57
CA VAL A 123 24.39 9.62 12.92
C VAL A 123 23.76 8.45 13.66
N ASP A 124 23.94 7.22 13.18
CA ASP A 124 23.41 6.03 13.84
C ASP A 124 24.08 5.76 15.19
N LEU A 125 25.37 6.07 15.33
CA LEU A 125 26.06 6.02 16.60
C LEU A 125 25.48 7.03 17.59
N LEU A 126 25.20 8.27 17.18
CA LEU A 126 24.55 9.27 18.03
C LEU A 126 23.15 8.82 18.46
N ALA A 127 22.35 8.33 17.51
CA ALA A 127 21.00 7.86 17.78
C ALA A 127 20.98 6.68 18.77
N SER A 128 21.89 5.71 18.58
CA SER A 128 21.96 4.49 19.39
C SER A 128 22.76 4.65 20.68
N SER A 129 23.70 5.57 20.79
CA SER A 129 24.54 5.76 21.99
C SER A 129 23.92 6.73 23.00
N THR A 130 23.22 7.77 22.52
CA THR A 130 22.61 8.80 23.37
C THR A 130 21.61 8.19 24.34
N SER A 131 21.94 8.27 25.63
CA SER A 131 21.17 7.63 26.68
C SER A 131 21.19 8.41 27.98
N PHE A 132 20.09 8.31 28.71
CA PHE A 132 19.98 8.84 30.07
C PHE A 132 19.59 7.70 31.01
N ASN A 133 20.45 7.45 32.02
CA ASN A 133 20.25 6.37 32.99
C ASN A 133 19.95 4.99 32.33
N GLY A 134 20.68 4.67 31.26
CA GLY A 134 20.54 3.42 30.49
C GLY A 134 19.33 3.36 29.55
N LYS A 135 18.50 4.41 29.46
CA LYS A 135 17.42 4.51 28.48
C LYS A 135 17.89 5.27 27.25
N LYS A 136 17.75 4.65 26.06
CA LYS A 136 18.04 5.28 24.77
C LYS A 136 16.99 6.35 24.48
N LEU A 137 17.44 7.50 24.01
CA LEU A 137 16.57 8.66 23.81
C LEU A 137 16.15 8.81 22.34
N LEU A 138 17.09 8.62 21.41
CA LEU A 138 16.93 8.92 19.98
C LEU A 138 16.70 7.67 19.10
N SER A 139 16.59 6.47 19.67
CA SER A 139 16.29 5.24 18.91
C SER A 139 14.80 5.09 18.54
N GLY A 140 13.92 5.95 19.08
CA GLY A 140 12.47 5.84 18.98
C GLY A 140 11.80 4.96 20.04
N GLU A 141 12.58 4.36 20.95
CA GLU A 141 12.03 3.62 22.11
C GLU A 141 11.46 4.54 23.20
N PHE A 142 11.88 5.81 23.21
CA PHE A 142 11.48 6.81 24.21
C PHE A 142 10.14 7.48 23.86
N THR A 143 9.15 6.67 23.52
CA THR A 143 7.77 7.11 23.24
C THR A 143 6.88 6.91 24.46
N ASN A 144 5.90 7.81 24.65
CA ASN A 144 4.88 7.75 25.69
C ASN A 144 5.42 7.59 27.11
N LYS A 145 6.53 8.27 27.44
CA LYS A 145 7.12 8.23 28.78
C LYS A 145 6.46 9.28 29.66
N SER A 146 5.80 8.84 30.73
CA SER A 146 5.10 9.74 31.66
C SER A 146 5.99 10.13 32.83
N PHE A 147 6.10 11.44 33.10
CA PHE A 147 6.79 11.99 34.26
C PHE A 147 5.77 12.51 35.25
N GLN A 148 5.79 12.00 36.48
CA GLN A 148 4.95 12.48 37.57
C GLN A 148 5.43 13.85 38.01
N VAL A 149 4.64 14.88 37.70
CA VAL A 149 4.93 16.29 37.98
C VAL A 149 3.90 16.90 38.93
N GLY A 150 3.17 16.10 39.68
CA GLY A 150 2.25 16.60 40.70
C GLY A 150 2.21 15.76 41.95
N ALA A 151 1.50 16.25 42.96
CA ALA A 151 1.36 15.56 44.25
C ALA A 151 0.26 14.50 44.24
N SER A 152 -0.70 14.60 43.31
CA SER A 152 -1.83 13.68 43.19
C SER A 152 -1.57 12.63 42.12
N THR A 153 -2.28 11.50 42.18
CA THR A 153 -2.16 10.44 41.17
C THR A 153 -2.50 10.95 39.77
N ARG A 154 -1.72 10.56 38.76
CA ARG A 154 -1.94 10.85 37.32
C ARG A 154 -1.72 12.30 36.90
N GLU A 155 -1.12 13.14 37.75
CA GLU A 155 -0.60 14.46 37.36
C GLU A 155 0.75 14.28 36.64
N THR A 156 0.70 13.93 35.35
CA THR A 156 1.88 13.58 34.56
C THR A 156 2.04 14.39 33.29
N VAL A 157 3.28 14.68 32.89
CA VAL A 157 3.62 15.17 31.55
C VAL A 157 4.16 14.00 30.73
N GLY A 158 3.62 13.81 29.53
CA GLY A 158 4.12 12.83 28.57
C GLY A 158 5.28 13.41 27.77
N ILE A 159 6.36 12.66 27.67
CA ILE A 159 7.50 12.96 26.80
C ILE A 159 7.59 11.84 25.78
N SER A 160 7.58 12.22 24.51
CA SER A 160 7.79 11.32 23.38
C SER A 160 8.90 11.90 22.52
N ILE A 161 9.93 11.12 22.26
CA ILE A 161 11.05 11.48 21.40
C ILE A 161 11.02 10.56 20.19
N GLY A 162 11.02 11.15 18.99
CA GLY A 162 11.07 10.41 17.73
C GLY A 162 12.40 9.67 17.54
N SER A 163 12.44 8.77 16.57
CA SER A 163 13.70 8.13 16.18
C SER A 163 14.52 9.07 15.31
N ALA A 164 15.82 9.12 15.55
CA ALA A 164 16.79 9.80 14.69
C ALA A 164 17.66 8.83 13.87
N GLU A 165 17.37 7.53 13.92
CA GLU A 165 18.11 6.49 13.17
C GLU A 165 17.95 6.69 11.66
N THR A 166 19.03 6.49 10.90
CA THR A 166 19.07 6.71 9.44
C THR A 166 18.07 5.82 8.68
N THR A 167 17.75 4.66 9.24
CA THR A 167 16.78 3.71 8.67
C THR A 167 15.32 4.14 8.84
N LYS A 168 15.04 5.16 9.64
CA LYS A 168 13.68 5.63 9.99
C LYS A 168 13.46 7.12 9.68
N THR A 169 14.44 7.80 9.10
CA THR A 169 14.34 9.23 8.75
C THR A 169 14.75 9.48 7.32
N GLY A 170 14.31 10.60 6.76
CA GLY A 170 14.64 10.98 5.39
C GLY A 170 13.90 10.17 4.33
N HIS A 171 12.63 9.84 4.57
CA HIS A 171 11.85 9.08 3.60
C HIS A 171 11.56 9.92 2.36
N VAL A 172 12.00 9.43 1.21
CA VAL A 172 11.67 9.99 -0.09
C VAL A 172 11.14 8.88 -0.97
N THR A 173 9.96 9.08 -1.55
CA THR A 173 9.42 8.17 -2.55
C THR A 173 9.72 8.75 -3.92
N THR A 174 10.42 7.99 -4.75
CA THR A 174 10.57 8.28 -6.19
C THR A 174 9.61 7.42 -6.98
N ALA A 175 9.16 7.90 -8.14
CA ALA A 175 8.39 7.10 -9.09
C ALA A 175 8.46 7.74 -10.47
N ASP A 176 8.36 6.92 -11.51
CA ASP A 176 8.30 7.38 -12.89
C ASP A 176 6.84 7.33 -13.38
N LEU A 177 6.31 8.47 -13.79
CA LEU A 177 4.96 8.60 -14.33
C LEU A 177 5.06 8.71 -15.86
N SER A 178 4.55 7.71 -16.56
CA SER A 178 4.50 7.70 -18.03
C SER A 178 3.11 8.12 -18.52
N VAL A 179 3.06 8.73 -19.71
CA VAL A 179 1.81 9.07 -20.41
C VAL A 179 1.90 8.48 -21.81
N ASN A 180 1.04 7.50 -22.10
CA ASN A 180 1.14 6.73 -23.35
C ASN A 180 0.19 7.24 -24.44
N ASP A 181 -0.86 7.96 -24.06
CA ASP A 181 -1.90 8.43 -24.99
C ASP A 181 -2.08 9.95 -25.00
N SER A 182 -2.50 10.47 -26.15
CA SER A 182 -2.90 11.87 -26.28
C SER A 182 -4.26 12.12 -25.63
N GLY A 183 -4.42 13.23 -24.93
CA GLY A 183 -5.66 13.56 -24.23
C GLY A 183 -5.51 14.65 -23.18
N THR A 184 -6.63 15.13 -22.65
CA THR A 184 -6.61 16.08 -21.53
C THR A 184 -6.40 15.33 -20.23
N LEU A 185 -5.30 15.64 -19.56
CA LEU A 185 -4.91 15.05 -18.30
C LEU A 185 -5.18 16.01 -17.14
N ALA A 186 -6.00 15.59 -16.18
CA ALA A 186 -6.24 16.30 -14.93
C ALA A 186 -5.88 15.41 -13.73
N LEU A 187 -4.71 15.68 -13.14
CA LEU A 187 -4.20 14.94 -11.98
C LEU A 187 -4.72 15.53 -10.66
N ASN A 188 -4.94 14.66 -9.70
CA ASN A 188 -5.21 14.98 -8.31
C ASN A 188 -4.15 14.32 -7.42
N ILE A 189 -3.44 15.14 -6.64
CA ILE A 189 -2.28 14.71 -5.86
C ILE A 189 -2.61 14.74 -4.36
N HIS A 190 -2.37 13.63 -3.66
CA HIS A 190 -2.47 13.60 -2.21
C HIS A 190 -1.18 14.13 -1.56
N SER A 191 -1.30 15.18 -0.74
CA SER A 191 -0.20 15.66 0.09
C SER A 191 -0.20 14.94 1.43
N ASN A 192 0.82 14.12 1.68
CA ASN A 192 1.00 13.46 2.97
C ASN A 192 1.40 14.45 4.08
N GLU A 193 1.90 15.64 3.73
CA GLU A 193 2.24 16.68 4.71
C GLU A 193 1.01 17.38 5.29
N GLN A 194 0.00 17.62 4.43
CA GLN A 194 -1.23 18.32 4.80
C GLN A 194 -2.42 17.38 4.98
N ASP A 195 -2.27 16.10 4.64
CA ASP A 195 -3.32 15.08 4.60
C ASP A 195 -4.53 15.54 3.75
N LYS A 196 -4.24 16.04 2.53
CA LYS A 196 -5.22 16.67 1.64
C LYS A 196 -4.90 16.43 0.16
N ASP A 197 -5.97 16.32 -0.63
CA ASP A 197 -5.90 16.18 -2.08
C ASP A 197 -5.88 17.55 -2.77
N PHE A 198 -5.04 17.69 -3.79
CA PHE A 198 -4.85 18.88 -4.61
C PHE A 198 -5.13 18.57 -6.08
N LEU A 199 -6.23 19.11 -6.59
CA LEU A 199 -6.54 19.06 -8.01
C LEU A 199 -5.61 20.00 -8.78
N LEU A 200 -4.85 19.43 -9.70
CA LEU A 200 -3.95 20.17 -10.57
C LEU A 200 -4.69 20.77 -11.77
N GLN A 201 -4.08 21.78 -12.38
CA GLN A 201 -4.58 22.34 -13.63
C GLN A 201 -4.46 21.27 -14.73
N ALA A 202 -5.53 21.10 -15.50
CA ALA A 202 -5.53 20.16 -16.63
C ALA A 202 -4.53 20.57 -17.71
N VAL A 203 -3.81 19.59 -18.27
CA VAL A 203 -2.86 19.75 -19.37
C VAL A 203 -3.30 18.87 -20.53
N ASP A 204 -3.34 19.44 -21.74
CA ASP A 204 -3.73 18.72 -22.95
C ASP A 204 -2.50 18.12 -23.63
N MET A 205 -2.33 16.80 -23.53
CA MET A 205 -1.16 16.06 -24.02
C MET A 205 -1.32 15.77 -25.51
N GLN A 206 -0.45 16.34 -26.36
CA GLN A 206 -0.54 16.19 -27.83
C GLN A 206 0.81 16.19 -28.53
N TYR A 207 0.91 15.39 -29.60
CA TYR A 207 2.03 15.41 -30.55
C TYR A 207 1.92 16.55 -31.58
N ASN A 208 1.89 17.81 -31.11
CA ASN A 208 1.70 18.98 -31.98
C ASN A 208 2.88 19.96 -32.00
N ASN A 209 4.07 19.51 -31.55
CA ASN A 209 5.29 20.32 -31.48
C ASN A 209 5.15 21.59 -30.61
N SER A 210 4.28 21.54 -29.59
CA SER A 210 4.14 22.61 -28.60
C SER A 210 4.69 22.17 -27.25
N ALA A 211 5.48 23.04 -26.61
CA ALA A 211 5.94 22.82 -25.23
C ALA A 211 4.81 22.91 -24.19
N GLU A 212 3.69 23.55 -24.53
CA GLU A 212 2.52 23.66 -23.63
C GLU A 212 1.72 22.35 -23.53
N ASN A 213 1.91 21.44 -24.49
CA ASN A 213 1.16 20.18 -24.63
C ASN A 213 2.04 18.94 -24.43
N GLY A 214 3.18 19.10 -23.76
CA GLY A 214 4.11 18.02 -23.44
C GLY A 214 4.25 17.79 -21.93
N ILE A 215 4.98 16.75 -21.55
CA ILE A 215 5.15 16.36 -20.14
C ILE A 215 5.89 17.44 -19.32
N GLY A 216 6.65 18.33 -19.98
CA GLY A 216 7.25 19.51 -19.35
C GLY A 216 6.23 20.49 -18.77
N ALA A 217 5.07 20.64 -19.42
CA ALA A 217 3.97 21.46 -18.90
C ALA A 217 3.36 20.82 -17.64
N LEU A 218 3.17 19.49 -17.66
CA LEU A 218 2.70 18.72 -16.50
C LEU A 218 3.67 18.84 -15.31
N ALA A 219 4.98 18.68 -15.55
CA ALA A 219 6.03 18.89 -14.54
C ALA A 219 5.94 20.28 -13.91
N LYS A 220 5.71 21.31 -14.72
CA LYS A 220 5.58 22.69 -14.24
C LYS A 220 4.34 22.88 -13.37
N VAL A 221 3.20 22.27 -13.73
CA VAL A 221 1.97 22.33 -12.94
C VAL A 221 2.18 21.67 -11.57
N ILE A 222 2.83 20.51 -11.53
CA ILE A 222 3.18 19.80 -10.28
C ILE A 222 4.11 20.66 -9.42
N ASN A 223 5.21 21.15 -10.01
CA ASN A 223 6.21 21.95 -9.30
C ASN A 223 5.68 23.30 -8.80
N THR A 224 4.61 23.84 -9.40
CA THR A 224 3.97 25.07 -8.90
C THR A 224 3.26 24.83 -7.56
N GLN A 225 2.88 23.59 -7.26
CA GLN A 225 2.24 23.18 -6.01
C GLN A 225 3.22 22.45 -5.06
N SER A 226 4.52 22.42 -5.36
CA SER A 226 5.51 21.63 -4.59
C SER A 226 5.62 22.07 -3.14
N ASP A 227 5.57 23.38 -2.86
CA ASP A 227 5.62 23.94 -1.49
C ASP A 227 4.45 23.44 -0.61
N ALA A 228 3.29 23.19 -1.22
CA ALA A 228 2.11 22.71 -0.52
C ALA A 228 2.06 21.17 -0.46
N THR A 229 2.49 20.50 -1.53
CA THR A 229 2.33 19.05 -1.69
C THR A 229 3.52 18.24 -1.17
N GLY A 230 4.72 18.82 -1.12
CA GLY A 230 5.98 18.11 -0.85
C GLY A 230 6.46 17.25 -2.03
N ILE A 231 5.88 17.46 -3.22
CA ILE A 231 6.12 16.69 -4.44
C ILE A 231 6.80 17.57 -5.48
N SER A 232 7.91 17.07 -6.01
CA SER A 232 8.64 17.68 -7.13
C SER A 232 8.65 16.72 -8.31
N ALA A 233 8.74 17.27 -9.52
CA ALA A 233 8.70 16.48 -10.74
C ALA A 233 9.68 17.00 -11.79
N GLN A 234 10.38 16.09 -12.47
CA GLN A 234 11.28 16.39 -13.57
C GLN A 234 10.80 15.70 -14.84
N ALA A 235 10.57 16.48 -15.89
CA ALA A 235 10.26 15.95 -17.21
C ALA A 235 11.54 15.40 -17.87
N VAL A 236 11.49 14.14 -18.28
CA VAL A 236 12.55 13.50 -19.07
C VAL A 236 11.91 12.99 -20.36
N VAL A 237 12.17 13.70 -21.46
CA VAL A 237 11.68 13.30 -22.79
C VAL A 237 12.85 12.85 -23.63
N GLN A 238 13.10 11.55 -23.58
CA GLN A 238 14.16 10.88 -24.32
C GLN A 238 13.59 9.69 -25.07
N SER A 239 14.04 9.50 -26.31
CA SER A 239 13.72 8.34 -27.14
C SER A 239 15.02 7.77 -27.73
N THR A 240 15.19 6.46 -27.68
CA THR A 240 16.39 5.79 -28.21
C THR A 240 16.04 4.77 -29.27
N SER A 241 16.95 4.53 -30.21
CA SER A 241 16.77 3.48 -31.21
C SER A 241 17.02 2.09 -30.59
N ASN A 242 16.14 1.12 -30.86
CA ASN A 242 16.22 -0.26 -30.33
C ASN A 242 17.45 -1.06 -30.80
N GLY A 243 18.28 -0.51 -31.71
CA GLY A 243 19.50 -1.13 -32.18
C GLY A 243 20.50 -0.13 -32.76
N SER A 244 21.67 -0.62 -33.15
CA SER A 244 22.70 0.17 -33.81
C SER A 244 22.27 0.55 -35.22
N ILE A 245 22.48 1.82 -35.60
CA ILE A 245 22.19 2.37 -36.92
C ILE A 245 22.92 1.58 -38.02
N GLN A 246 22.17 1.06 -38.99
CA GLN A 246 22.67 0.38 -40.17
C GLN A 246 22.90 1.37 -41.32
N ALA A 247 23.78 1.02 -42.26
CA ALA A 247 23.93 1.82 -43.47
C ALA A 247 22.69 1.71 -44.36
N GLY A 248 22.16 2.84 -44.82
CA GLY A 248 20.97 2.89 -45.68
C GLY A 248 20.53 4.31 -45.99
N GLU A 249 19.43 4.45 -46.71
CA GLU A 249 18.81 5.74 -46.99
C GLU A 249 17.48 5.85 -46.26
N ILE A 250 17.29 6.99 -45.61
CA ILE A 250 16.02 7.41 -45.02
C ILE A 250 15.25 8.17 -46.11
N GLY A 251 13.97 7.85 -46.28
CA GLY A 251 13.09 8.47 -47.28
C GLY A 251 12.71 9.92 -46.99
N ASP A 252 12.07 10.56 -47.96
CA ASP A 252 11.57 11.96 -47.85
C ASP A 252 10.38 12.11 -46.88
N ASP A 253 9.82 10.99 -46.42
CA ASP A 253 8.71 10.91 -45.46
C ASP A 253 9.15 11.02 -44.00
N PHE A 254 10.46 11.09 -43.74
CA PHE A 254 11.00 11.24 -42.38
C PHE A 254 10.75 12.64 -41.82
N LYS A 255 9.94 12.70 -40.75
CA LYS A 255 9.61 13.93 -40.03
C LYS A 255 9.83 13.76 -38.54
N ILE A 256 10.26 14.85 -37.90
CA ILE A 256 10.27 14.97 -36.45
C ILE A 256 9.38 16.14 -36.06
N ASN A 257 8.40 15.90 -35.20
CA ASN A 257 7.45 16.89 -34.74
C ASN A 257 6.76 17.64 -35.90
N GLY A 258 6.46 16.91 -36.99
CA GLY A 258 5.82 17.42 -38.21
C GLY A 258 6.73 18.20 -39.16
N ILE A 259 8.02 18.36 -38.85
CA ILE A 259 9.01 19.02 -39.72
C ILE A 259 9.75 17.99 -40.55
N ASP A 260 9.80 18.18 -41.87
CA ASP A 260 10.49 17.30 -42.80
C ASP A 260 12.01 17.38 -42.62
N MET A 261 12.66 16.22 -42.47
CA MET A 261 14.12 16.09 -42.40
C MET A 261 14.75 15.87 -43.78
N GLY A 262 13.95 15.40 -44.76
CA GLY A 262 14.37 15.09 -46.12
C GLY A 262 15.12 13.76 -46.24
N SER A 263 15.46 13.36 -47.46
CA SER A 263 16.26 12.15 -47.70
C SER A 263 17.67 12.26 -47.10
N ILE A 264 18.05 11.30 -46.26
CA ILE A 264 19.37 11.25 -45.63
C ILE A 264 20.00 9.88 -45.86
N SER A 265 21.16 9.84 -46.52
CA SER A 265 21.98 8.63 -46.61
C SER A 265 22.88 8.54 -45.37
N VAL A 266 22.75 7.45 -44.61
CA VAL A 266 23.40 7.23 -43.31
C VAL A 266 24.41 6.08 -43.43
N SER A 267 25.61 6.25 -42.86
CA SER A 267 26.60 5.17 -42.77
C SER A 267 26.38 4.32 -41.51
N THR A 268 27.00 3.14 -41.43
CA THR A 268 26.92 2.30 -40.22
C THR A 268 27.32 3.11 -38.97
N ASN A 269 26.54 2.97 -37.90
CA ASN A 269 26.67 3.71 -36.63
C ASN A 269 26.66 5.25 -36.78
N ASP A 270 26.10 5.80 -37.86
CA ASP A 270 26.19 7.22 -38.21
C ASP A 270 27.64 7.74 -38.11
N SER A 271 28.60 6.96 -38.62
CA SER A 271 30.02 7.31 -38.59
C SER A 271 30.33 8.62 -39.33
N ASP A 272 29.46 9.04 -40.25
CA ASP A 272 29.53 10.31 -40.97
C ASP A 272 28.79 11.45 -40.28
N GLY A 273 28.07 11.18 -39.17
CA GLY A 273 27.36 12.15 -38.34
C GLY A 273 26.25 12.91 -39.07
N LYS A 274 25.83 12.43 -40.24
CA LYS A 274 24.89 13.15 -41.10
C LYS A 274 23.47 13.10 -40.55
N LEU A 275 23.08 11.97 -39.97
CA LEU A 275 21.74 11.81 -39.39
C LEU A 275 21.58 12.76 -38.19
N ALA A 276 22.50 12.68 -37.23
CA ALA A 276 22.48 13.57 -36.08
C ALA A 276 22.59 15.05 -36.50
N ALA A 277 23.44 15.39 -37.46
CA ALA A 277 23.58 16.76 -37.94
C ALA A 277 22.33 17.28 -38.66
N ALA A 278 21.63 16.46 -39.44
CA ALA A 278 20.41 16.85 -40.12
C ALA A 278 19.28 17.18 -39.13
N ILE A 279 19.13 16.35 -38.09
CA ILE A 279 18.15 16.58 -37.02
C ILE A 279 18.51 17.84 -36.22
N ASN A 280 19.78 17.98 -35.82
CA ASN A 280 20.25 19.13 -35.04
C ASN A 280 20.21 20.46 -35.82
N GLN A 281 20.27 20.46 -37.16
CA GLN A 281 20.06 21.68 -37.95
C GLN A 281 18.64 22.24 -37.86
N LYS A 282 17.67 21.41 -37.43
CA LYS A 282 16.26 21.77 -37.29
C LYS A 282 15.80 21.80 -35.83
N SER A 283 16.71 21.68 -34.87
CA SER A 283 16.38 21.63 -33.43
C SER A 283 15.60 22.84 -32.94
N ASP A 284 15.85 24.03 -33.50
CA ASP A 284 15.13 25.26 -33.14
C ASP A 284 13.64 25.22 -33.53
N GLN A 285 13.30 24.39 -34.54
CA GLN A 285 11.93 24.22 -35.04
C GLN A 285 11.24 23.01 -34.41
N THR A 286 11.99 21.92 -34.19
CA THR A 286 11.45 20.67 -33.65
C THR A 286 11.50 20.61 -32.12
N GLY A 287 12.37 21.37 -31.47
CA GLY A 287 12.67 21.28 -30.03
C GLY A 287 13.43 20.02 -29.62
N VAL A 288 13.90 19.23 -30.59
CA VAL A 288 14.56 17.93 -30.38
C VAL A 288 16.02 18.02 -30.79
N SER A 289 16.92 17.56 -29.92
CA SER A 289 18.33 17.33 -30.23
C SER A 289 18.62 15.85 -30.39
N ALA A 290 19.59 15.54 -31.25
CA ALA A 290 20.02 14.18 -31.55
C ALA A 290 21.48 13.98 -31.13
N ALA A 291 21.77 12.85 -30.49
CA ALA A 291 23.11 12.38 -30.20
C ALA A 291 23.24 10.91 -30.60
N VAL A 292 24.43 10.52 -31.09
CA VAL A 292 24.72 9.11 -31.39
C VAL A 292 25.86 8.66 -30.50
N SER A 293 25.61 7.62 -29.69
CA SER A 293 26.62 7.01 -28.83
C SER A 293 26.61 5.50 -29.02
N GLN A 294 27.77 4.90 -29.28
CA GLN A 294 27.91 3.47 -29.56
C GLN A 294 27.00 2.97 -30.71
N GLY A 295 26.67 3.85 -31.67
CA GLY A 295 25.80 3.55 -32.81
C GLY A 295 24.29 3.61 -32.52
N ILE A 296 23.88 3.95 -31.30
CA ILE A 296 22.48 4.17 -30.91
C ILE A 296 22.15 5.66 -31.07
N LEU A 297 21.04 5.97 -31.73
CA LEU A 297 20.51 7.34 -31.80
C LEU A 297 19.68 7.62 -30.55
N THR A 298 19.99 8.71 -29.86
CA THR A 298 19.21 9.26 -28.76
C THR A 298 18.64 10.61 -29.18
N LEU A 299 17.32 10.74 -29.13
CA LEU A 299 16.59 11.99 -29.30
C LEU A 299 16.22 12.53 -27.92
N ASN A 300 16.47 13.80 -27.68
CA ASN A 300 16.19 14.46 -26.41
C ASN A 300 15.44 15.78 -26.65
N SER A 301 14.34 16.00 -25.94
CA SER A 301 13.69 17.32 -25.88
C SER A 301 14.10 18.04 -24.61
N ALA A 302 14.73 19.21 -24.75
CA ALA A 302 15.21 20.00 -23.62
C ALA A 302 14.10 20.78 -22.91
N ASP A 303 13.01 21.07 -23.59
CA ASP A 303 11.87 21.82 -23.06
C ASP A 303 10.67 20.94 -22.67
N GLY A 304 10.83 19.61 -22.75
CA GLY A 304 9.83 18.64 -22.32
C GLY A 304 8.61 18.54 -23.23
N ARG A 305 8.73 18.96 -24.50
CA ARG A 305 7.69 18.73 -25.52
C ARG A 305 7.75 17.27 -25.99
N ALA A 306 6.61 16.74 -26.42
CA ALA A 306 6.54 15.39 -26.97
C ALA A 306 7.45 15.25 -28.20
N ILE A 307 8.04 14.06 -28.38
CA ILE A 307 8.78 13.69 -29.58
C ILE A 307 7.86 12.83 -30.43
N LYS A 308 7.51 13.30 -31.62
CA LYS A 308 6.83 12.50 -32.64
C LYS A 308 7.78 12.26 -33.80
N VAL A 309 7.98 11.00 -34.12
CA VAL A 309 8.77 10.55 -35.27
C VAL A 309 7.83 9.90 -36.28
N ASP A 310 7.77 10.46 -37.48
CA ASP A 310 6.99 9.93 -38.61
C ASP A 310 7.95 9.49 -39.74
N GLY A 311 7.60 8.42 -40.46
CA GLY A 311 8.33 7.91 -41.64
C GLY A 311 8.83 6.46 -41.51
N ASP A 312 9.15 5.81 -42.63
CA ASP A 312 9.74 4.46 -42.62
C ASP A 312 11.25 4.51 -42.33
N LEU A 313 11.60 4.18 -41.08
CA LEU A 313 12.96 4.13 -40.58
C LEU A 313 13.47 2.67 -40.43
N GLY A 314 12.65 1.69 -40.81
CA GLY A 314 12.86 0.26 -40.55
C GLY A 314 14.17 -0.30 -41.11
N ALA A 315 14.61 0.22 -42.25
CA ALA A 315 15.82 -0.22 -42.95
C ALA A 315 17.12 0.28 -42.30
N VAL A 316 17.10 1.45 -41.66
CA VAL A 316 18.28 2.11 -41.08
C VAL A 316 18.36 1.89 -39.57
N MET A 317 17.22 1.80 -38.89
CA MET A 317 17.15 1.77 -37.42
C MET A 317 16.43 0.53 -36.86
N GLY A 318 15.95 -0.38 -37.71
CA GLY A 318 15.21 -1.58 -37.32
C GLY A 318 13.69 -1.37 -37.32
N LYS A 319 12.91 -2.46 -37.37
CA LYS A 319 11.44 -2.45 -37.61
C LYS A 319 10.63 -1.66 -36.57
N ASP A 320 11.21 -1.39 -35.39
CA ASP A 320 10.56 -0.68 -34.29
C ASP A 320 10.75 0.84 -34.36
N ALA A 321 11.37 1.38 -35.41
CA ALA A 321 11.65 2.81 -35.49
C ALA A 321 10.39 3.70 -35.60
N SER A 322 9.22 3.12 -35.89
CA SER A 322 7.90 3.75 -35.74
C SER A 322 7.48 3.96 -34.28
N ASN A 323 8.12 3.28 -33.32
CA ASN A 323 7.85 3.36 -31.87
C ASN A 323 8.77 4.37 -31.15
N MET A 324 9.50 5.22 -31.90
CA MET A 324 10.35 6.26 -31.30
C MET A 324 9.57 7.51 -30.87
N SER A 325 8.26 7.56 -31.11
CA SER A 325 7.40 8.63 -30.61
C SER A 325 7.12 8.43 -29.12
N THR A 326 7.30 9.48 -28.31
CA THR A 326 7.11 9.42 -26.86
C THR A 326 6.69 10.78 -26.31
N PHE A 327 5.83 10.77 -25.29
CA PHE A 327 5.58 11.93 -24.45
C PHE A 327 6.69 12.14 -23.41
N GLY A 328 7.53 11.11 -23.20
CA GLY A 328 8.51 11.02 -22.14
C GLY A 328 7.91 10.49 -20.84
N GLU A 329 8.73 10.51 -19.81
CA GLU A 329 8.39 10.15 -18.44
C GLU A 329 8.56 11.36 -17.53
N LEU A 330 7.84 11.33 -16.42
CA LEU A 330 7.97 12.31 -15.37
C LEU A 330 8.57 11.63 -14.15
N LYS A 331 9.80 12.01 -13.80
CA LYS A 331 10.45 11.54 -12.58
C LYS A 331 9.91 12.33 -11.40
N ILE A 332 9.13 11.68 -10.56
CA ILE A 332 8.47 12.29 -9.41
C ILE A 332 9.25 11.97 -8.16
N THR A 333 9.42 12.96 -7.29
CA THR A 333 10.07 12.80 -6.00
C THR A 333 9.21 13.44 -4.94
N GLN A 334 8.70 12.61 -4.02
CA GLN A 334 7.93 13.04 -2.85
C GLN A 334 8.77 12.93 -1.58
N SER A 335 8.86 14.03 -0.85
CA SER A 335 9.52 14.07 0.47
C SER A 335 8.56 13.73 1.62
N GLY A 336 9.09 13.11 2.68
CA GLY A 336 8.39 12.89 3.96
C GLY A 336 7.35 11.77 3.97
N SER A 337 7.41 10.86 2.99
CA SER A 337 6.34 9.90 2.73
C SER A 337 6.90 8.56 2.24
N ASN A 338 6.20 7.47 2.60
CA ASN A 338 6.47 6.11 2.15
C ASN A 338 5.54 5.67 1.01
N SER A 339 4.64 6.55 0.55
CA SER A 339 3.65 6.24 -0.47
C SER A 339 3.30 7.47 -1.29
N LEU A 340 3.41 7.34 -2.60
CA LEU A 340 2.97 8.34 -3.55
C LEU A 340 1.53 8.01 -3.97
N SER A 341 0.63 8.98 -3.83
CA SER A 341 -0.72 8.85 -4.38
C SER A 341 -1.00 10.03 -5.31
N ILE A 342 -0.96 9.70 -6.59
CA ILE A 342 -1.42 10.57 -7.67
C ILE A 342 -2.64 9.85 -8.22
N THR A 343 -3.69 10.58 -8.55
CA THR A 343 -4.94 10.00 -9.05
C THR A 343 -5.35 10.79 -10.26
N ASP A 344 -5.81 10.14 -11.31
CA ASP A 344 -6.48 10.87 -12.38
C ASP A 344 -7.89 11.27 -11.89
N SER A 345 -8.40 12.41 -12.33
CA SER A 345 -9.71 12.89 -11.91
C SER A 345 -10.86 12.08 -12.52
N ASP A 346 -10.62 11.42 -13.67
CA ASP A 346 -11.60 10.59 -14.38
C ASP A 346 -11.39 9.07 -14.14
N SER A 347 -10.22 8.67 -13.64
CA SER A 347 -9.88 7.28 -13.29
C SER A 347 -9.58 7.17 -11.79
N GLY A 348 -10.24 6.24 -11.09
CA GLY A 348 -10.08 6.04 -9.65
C GLY A 348 -8.62 5.90 -9.18
N ALA A 349 -8.40 6.02 -7.87
CA ALA A 349 -7.10 6.29 -7.28
C ALA A 349 -5.92 5.42 -7.78
N LEU A 350 -4.86 6.04 -8.33
CA LEU A 350 -3.55 5.41 -8.56
C LEU A 350 -2.76 5.40 -7.24
N THR A 351 -3.29 4.71 -6.23
CA THR A 351 -2.53 4.45 -4.98
C THR A 351 -1.62 3.26 -5.17
N ASN A 352 -0.43 3.28 -4.55
CA ASN A 352 0.43 2.12 -4.34
C ASN A 352 -0.39 0.84 -4.30
N ALA A 353 -0.18 -0.03 -5.29
CA ALA A 353 -0.43 -1.42 -5.04
C ALA A 353 0.29 -1.75 -3.72
N GLU A 354 -0.42 -2.30 -2.73
CA GLU A 354 0.18 -3.31 -1.87
C GLU A 354 1.09 -4.17 -2.76
N PHE A 355 2.23 -4.70 -2.30
CA PHE A 355 2.98 -5.72 -3.05
C PHE A 355 2.11 -6.99 -3.19
N LYS A 356 1.07 -6.87 -4.01
CA LYS A 356 0.54 -7.80 -4.96
C LYS A 356 1.64 -7.81 -6.00
N LEU A 357 2.15 -9.00 -6.30
CA LEU A 357 2.99 -9.23 -7.48
C LEU A 357 2.14 -8.95 -8.73
N ASN A 358 1.64 -7.72 -8.88
CA ASN A 358 0.92 -7.32 -10.06
C ASN A 358 1.97 -7.25 -11.17
N ASP A 359 1.74 -8.15 -12.13
CA ASP A 359 2.45 -8.42 -13.36
C ASP A 359 3.65 -9.36 -13.28
N ASP A 360 3.67 -10.25 -14.28
CA ASP A 360 4.41 -11.50 -14.39
C ASP A 360 5.85 -11.44 -13.87
N LEU A 361 6.09 -12.02 -12.68
CA LEU A 361 7.46 -12.20 -12.19
C LEU A 361 8.14 -13.34 -12.97
N ASN A 362 8.73 -13.01 -14.12
CA ASN A 362 9.72 -13.85 -14.80
C ASN A 362 11.07 -13.77 -14.07
N ASN A 363 11.17 -14.39 -12.89
CA ASN A 363 12.44 -14.42 -12.15
C ASN A 363 13.37 -15.50 -12.72
N THR A 364 14.52 -15.07 -13.24
CA THR A 364 15.56 -15.94 -13.82
C THR A 364 16.62 -16.40 -12.81
N SER A 365 16.50 -16.09 -11.51
CA SER A 365 17.52 -16.38 -10.47
C SER A 365 17.01 -17.21 -9.28
N LYS A 366 17.93 -17.95 -8.62
CA LYS A 366 17.63 -18.81 -7.45
C LYS A 366 17.20 -18.02 -6.22
N MET A 367 16.05 -18.34 -5.61
CA MET A 367 15.56 -17.71 -4.38
C MET A 367 15.13 -18.73 -3.30
N VAL A 368 15.00 -18.25 -2.05
CA VAL A 368 14.32 -18.94 -0.94
C VAL A 368 13.07 -18.16 -0.59
N VAL A 369 11.89 -18.77 -0.76
CA VAL A 369 10.60 -18.15 -0.43
C VAL A 369 10.39 -18.15 1.09
N ALA A 370 10.17 -16.98 1.69
CA ALA A 370 10.02 -16.80 3.14
C ALA A 370 8.61 -17.18 3.65
N LYS A 371 8.49 -17.34 4.96
CA LYS A 371 7.21 -17.69 5.61
C LYS A 371 6.23 -16.52 5.55
N GLY A 372 5.04 -16.74 5.00
CA GLY A 372 3.98 -15.73 4.86
C GLY A 372 3.86 -15.14 3.46
N SER A 373 4.75 -15.49 2.54
CA SER A 373 4.62 -15.15 1.13
C SER A 373 3.40 -15.83 0.50
N THR A 374 2.63 -15.06 -0.28
CA THR A 374 1.51 -15.57 -1.09
C THR A 374 1.93 -15.42 -2.55
N LEU A 375 2.04 -16.52 -3.28
CA LEU A 375 2.23 -16.47 -4.73
C LEU A 375 0.87 -16.12 -5.34
N ILE A 376 0.86 -15.27 -6.36
CA ILE A 376 -0.36 -14.97 -7.11
C ILE A 376 -0.29 -15.61 -8.50
N ASP A 377 -1.43 -15.65 -9.19
CA ASP A 377 -1.56 -16.22 -10.54
C ASP A 377 -0.49 -15.63 -11.49
N GLY A 378 0.17 -16.48 -12.27
CA GLY A 378 1.24 -16.10 -13.23
C GLY A 378 2.68 -16.18 -12.71
N SER A 379 2.90 -16.48 -11.42
CA SER A 379 4.27 -16.56 -10.86
C SER A 379 5.05 -17.79 -11.38
N THR A 380 6.15 -17.58 -12.12
CA THR A 380 7.07 -18.66 -12.54
C THR A 380 8.27 -18.77 -11.58
N LEU A 381 8.55 -19.98 -11.08
CA LEU A 381 9.63 -20.24 -10.11
C LEU A 381 10.89 -20.77 -10.83
N ALA A 382 12.03 -20.11 -10.66
CA ALA A 382 13.30 -20.52 -11.25
C ALA A 382 13.78 -21.91 -10.77
N THR A 383 14.60 -22.57 -11.59
CA THR A 383 15.24 -23.86 -11.27
C THR A 383 16.06 -23.82 -9.98
N GLY A 384 15.78 -24.76 -9.06
CA GLY A 384 16.49 -24.89 -7.79
C GLY A 384 15.97 -24.01 -6.65
N THR A 385 14.80 -23.38 -6.82
CA THR A 385 14.09 -22.68 -5.74
C THR A 385 13.79 -23.64 -4.59
N LYS A 386 14.18 -23.27 -3.37
CA LYS A 386 13.94 -24.08 -2.17
C LYS A 386 12.80 -23.47 -1.37
N ILE A 387 11.74 -24.25 -1.18
CA ILE A 387 10.58 -23.83 -0.40
C ILE A 387 10.69 -24.45 1.00
N GLY A 388 10.95 -23.61 1.99
CA GLY A 388 11.39 -24.02 3.32
C GLY A 388 10.30 -24.53 4.27
N PHE A 389 9.02 -24.34 3.94
CA PHE A 389 7.89 -24.61 4.84
C PHE A 389 6.61 -24.99 4.08
N ASP A 390 5.53 -25.32 4.81
CA ASP A 390 4.21 -25.67 4.27
C ASP A 390 3.68 -24.55 3.37
N ILE A 391 3.60 -24.82 2.07
CA ILE A 391 2.99 -23.92 1.10
C ILE A 391 1.48 -24.05 1.26
N THR A 392 0.81 -22.91 1.44
CA THR A 392 -0.62 -22.82 1.16
C THR A 392 -0.73 -22.14 -0.18
N THR A 393 -0.74 -22.94 -1.26
CA THR A 393 -0.95 -22.40 -2.61
C THR A 393 -2.33 -21.75 -2.64
N LYS A 394 -2.47 -20.61 -3.31
CA LYS A 394 -3.80 -20.11 -3.68
C LYS A 394 -4.26 -20.92 -4.91
N SER A 395 -5.57 -21.00 -5.17
CA SER A 395 -6.06 -21.77 -6.32
C SER A 395 -5.46 -21.21 -7.61
N GLY A 396 -4.78 -22.02 -8.43
CA GLY A 396 -4.27 -21.61 -9.74
C GLY A 396 -2.76 -21.71 -9.95
N GLU A 397 -1.94 -22.02 -8.93
CA GLU A 397 -0.48 -21.95 -9.05
C GLU A 397 0.13 -23.06 -9.93
N THR A 398 1.02 -22.69 -10.87
CA THR A 398 1.75 -23.64 -11.73
C THR A 398 3.21 -23.75 -11.29
N THR A 399 3.68 -24.92 -10.87
CA THR A 399 5.11 -25.17 -10.76
C THR A 399 5.63 -25.53 -12.14
N GLU A 400 6.66 -24.86 -12.66
CA GLU A 400 7.17 -25.13 -14.02
C GLU A 400 8.39 -26.07 -14.06
N VAL A 401 8.96 -26.48 -12.92
CA VAL A 401 10.15 -27.36 -12.93
C VAL A 401 10.28 -28.31 -11.73
N ASP A 402 11.02 -29.42 -11.93
CA ASP A 402 11.44 -30.48 -10.99
C ASP A 402 11.52 -30.03 -9.52
N SER A 403 10.44 -30.27 -8.78
CA SER A 403 10.36 -29.93 -7.36
C SER A 403 10.20 -31.19 -6.50
N THR A 404 10.77 -31.21 -5.29
CA THR A 404 10.54 -32.30 -4.33
C THR A 404 9.58 -31.83 -3.24
N LEU A 405 8.34 -32.33 -3.29
CA LEU A 405 7.32 -32.05 -2.28
C LEU A 405 7.49 -33.04 -1.10
N LYS A 406 7.64 -32.53 0.13
CA LYS A 406 7.79 -33.38 1.33
C LYS A 406 6.46 -34.01 1.76
N ALA A 407 6.55 -35.14 2.48
CA ALA A 407 5.42 -35.81 3.09
C ALA A 407 4.60 -34.87 3.99
N GLY A 408 3.28 -34.85 3.81
CA GLY A 408 2.36 -33.98 4.57
C GLY A 408 2.00 -32.65 3.89
N SER A 409 2.56 -32.36 2.71
CA SER A 409 2.19 -31.19 1.91
C SER A 409 0.70 -31.21 1.56
N LYS A 410 0.00 -30.08 1.74
CA LYS A 410 -1.41 -29.89 1.37
C LYS A 410 -1.48 -29.02 0.13
N ILE A 411 -1.82 -29.63 -0.99
CA ILE A 411 -2.04 -28.93 -2.26
C ILE A 411 -3.51 -28.48 -2.25
N LYS A 412 -3.75 -27.19 -2.45
CA LYS A 412 -5.10 -26.60 -2.47
C LYS A 412 -5.65 -26.59 -3.89
N ASP A 413 -6.96 -26.76 -3.98
CA ASP A 413 -7.76 -26.84 -5.21
C ASP A 413 -7.28 -25.86 -6.29
N GLY A 414 -6.98 -26.36 -7.48
CA GLY A 414 -6.56 -25.58 -8.64
C GLY A 414 -5.05 -25.43 -8.83
N SER A 415 -4.20 -26.16 -8.10
CA SER A 415 -2.75 -26.12 -8.31
C SER A 415 -2.32 -27.02 -9.47
N THR A 416 -1.41 -26.53 -10.32
CA THR A 416 -0.80 -27.25 -11.44
C THR A 416 0.63 -27.65 -11.07
N ILE A 417 0.94 -28.94 -11.19
CA ILE A 417 2.24 -29.49 -10.76
C ILE A 417 3.05 -29.88 -12.00
N ALA A 418 4.25 -29.33 -12.16
CA ALA A 418 5.19 -29.64 -13.25
C ALA A 418 5.54 -31.13 -13.36
N ALA A 419 5.79 -31.55 -14.60
CA ALA A 419 6.43 -32.81 -14.94
C ALA A 419 7.73 -33.05 -14.15
N GLY A 420 7.99 -34.30 -13.75
CA GLY A 420 9.20 -34.68 -12.99
C GLY A 420 9.15 -34.47 -11.47
N THR A 421 8.09 -33.84 -10.94
CA THR A 421 7.90 -33.62 -9.51
C THR A 421 7.81 -34.95 -8.74
N THR A 422 8.68 -35.13 -7.74
CA THR A 422 8.72 -36.36 -6.93
C THR A 422 7.91 -36.21 -5.65
N PHE A 423 6.88 -37.05 -5.51
CA PHE A 423 5.96 -37.05 -4.37
C PHE A 423 6.41 -38.05 -3.28
N GLY A 424 6.78 -37.55 -2.09
CA GLY A 424 7.18 -38.40 -0.97
C GLY A 424 6.04 -38.77 -0.02
N GLY A 425 5.66 -40.04 0.07
CA GLY A 425 4.72 -40.57 1.09
C GLY A 425 3.23 -40.41 0.77
N THR A 426 2.36 -40.52 1.78
CA THR A 426 0.90 -40.38 1.64
C THR A 426 0.53 -38.93 1.31
N ILE A 427 -0.06 -38.68 0.14
CA ILE A 427 -0.49 -37.35 -0.30
C ILE A 427 -2.01 -37.34 -0.45
N ASN A 428 -2.66 -36.35 0.16
CA ASN A 428 -4.08 -36.10 0.00
C ASN A 428 -4.27 -35.03 -1.08
N ILE A 429 -4.54 -35.47 -2.30
CA ILE A 429 -4.90 -34.60 -3.41
C ILE A 429 -6.37 -34.23 -3.25
N LEU A 430 -6.65 -32.95 -3.01
CA LEU A 430 -8.02 -32.45 -2.83
C LEU A 430 -8.73 -32.38 -4.19
N SER A 431 -10.03 -32.07 -4.19
CA SER A 431 -10.81 -31.92 -5.41
C SER A 431 -10.22 -30.83 -6.31
N GLY A 432 -10.11 -31.06 -7.62
CA GLY A 432 -9.83 -30.03 -8.64
C GLY A 432 -8.36 -29.83 -9.07
N GLU A 433 -7.42 -30.59 -8.50
CA GLU A 433 -5.99 -30.51 -8.90
C GLU A 433 -5.73 -31.10 -10.30
N THR A 434 -4.84 -30.47 -11.09
CA THR A 434 -4.40 -30.97 -12.40
C THR A 434 -2.90 -31.30 -12.35
N LEU A 435 -2.55 -32.58 -12.43
CA LEU A 435 -1.15 -32.98 -12.63
C LEU A 435 -0.79 -32.73 -14.08
N THR A 436 0.39 -32.17 -14.39
CA THR A 436 0.93 -32.11 -15.78
C THR A 436 1.91 -33.27 -16.02
N GLU A 437 2.23 -33.54 -17.29
CA GLU A 437 2.64 -34.82 -17.88
C GLU A 437 3.75 -35.65 -17.16
N ASP A 438 3.79 -36.96 -17.44
CA ASP A 438 4.77 -37.96 -16.95
C ASP A 438 4.89 -38.13 -15.41
N SER A 439 3.79 -37.99 -14.68
CA SER A 439 3.76 -38.23 -13.23
C SER A 439 3.53 -39.71 -12.85
N LEU A 440 4.36 -40.28 -11.97
CA LEU A 440 4.18 -41.63 -11.41
C LEU A 440 3.47 -41.58 -10.05
N LEU A 441 2.22 -42.05 -9.98
CA LEU A 441 1.48 -42.16 -8.72
C LEU A 441 1.82 -43.48 -7.99
N ALA A 442 2.25 -43.38 -6.73
CA ALA A 442 2.66 -44.53 -5.92
C ALA A 442 1.48 -45.27 -5.24
N LYS A 443 1.71 -46.52 -4.82
CA LYS A 443 0.74 -47.41 -4.18
C LYS A 443 0.11 -46.77 -2.93
N GLY A 444 -1.23 -46.79 -2.86
CA GLY A 444 -2.00 -46.30 -1.71
C GLY A 444 -2.41 -44.82 -1.78
N SER A 445 -2.24 -44.18 -2.94
CA SER A 445 -2.76 -42.83 -3.20
C SER A 445 -4.30 -42.83 -3.19
N THR A 446 -4.91 -41.78 -2.61
CA THR A 446 -6.38 -41.61 -2.59
C THR A 446 -6.75 -40.37 -3.41
N LEU A 447 -7.64 -40.56 -4.40
CA LEU A 447 -8.16 -39.49 -5.24
C LEU A 447 -9.55 -39.09 -4.76
N LYS A 448 -9.72 -37.82 -4.36
CA LYS A 448 -11.04 -37.26 -4.04
C LYS A 448 -11.79 -36.84 -5.30
N SER A 449 -13.10 -36.63 -5.16
CA SER A 449 -13.97 -36.18 -6.25
C SER A 449 -13.39 -34.97 -6.99
N GLY A 450 -13.31 -35.00 -8.31
CA GLY A 450 -12.89 -33.85 -9.13
C GLY A 450 -11.40 -33.65 -9.37
N THR A 451 -10.50 -34.52 -8.88
CA THR A 451 -9.07 -34.49 -9.29
C THR A 451 -8.93 -34.83 -10.78
N LYS A 452 -8.07 -34.11 -11.53
CA LYS A 452 -7.77 -34.31 -12.98
C LYS A 452 -6.32 -34.78 -13.18
N LEU A 453 -6.10 -35.81 -14.00
CA LEU A 453 -4.76 -36.35 -14.31
C LEU A 453 -4.34 -35.95 -15.74
N ALA A 454 -3.12 -35.46 -16.01
CA ALA A 454 -2.69 -35.14 -17.39
C ALA A 454 -2.47 -36.37 -18.29
N ALA A 455 -2.36 -36.06 -19.59
CA ALA A 455 -1.84 -36.96 -20.61
C ALA A 455 -0.48 -37.57 -20.22
N GLY A 456 -0.24 -38.82 -20.62
CA GLY A 456 1.00 -39.53 -20.28
C GLY A 456 1.06 -40.11 -18.85
N THR A 457 0.17 -39.69 -17.94
CA THR A 457 0.12 -40.26 -16.57
C THR A 457 -0.12 -41.78 -16.62
N VAL A 458 0.78 -42.56 -16.00
CA VAL A 458 0.69 -44.03 -15.94
C VAL A 458 0.19 -44.47 -14.56
N LEU A 459 -1.00 -45.08 -14.54
CA LEU A 459 -1.58 -45.69 -13.34
C LEU A 459 -1.14 -47.15 -13.28
N SER A 460 -0.26 -47.50 -12.32
CA SER A 460 0.42 -48.80 -12.29
C SER A 460 -0.20 -49.86 -11.38
N THR A 461 -1.06 -49.48 -10.40
CA THR A 461 -1.71 -50.39 -9.44
C THR A 461 -3.03 -49.81 -8.91
N ASN A 462 -3.75 -50.56 -8.07
CA ASN A 462 -5.07 -50.20 -7.53
C ASN A 462 -5.11 -48.80 -6.91
N ILE A 463 -6.06 -47.98 -7.36
CA ILE A 463 -6.35 -46.64 -6.84
C ILE A 463 -7.79 -46.61 -6.34
N THR A 464 -8.01 -46.10 -5.13
CA THR A 464 -9.36 -45.86 -4.62
C THR A 464 -9.80 -44.45 -5.00
N THR A 465 -10.89 -44.36 -5.75
CA THR A 465 -11.47 -43.08 -6.20
C THR A 465 -12.85 -42.86 -5.57
N SER A 466 -13.23 -41.59 -5.44
CA SER A 466 -14.60 -41.22 -5.07
C SER A 466 -15.03 -40.03 -5.94
N GLY A 467 -15.39 -40.27 -7.22
CA GLY A 467 -15.81 -39.20 -8.13
C GLY A 467 -14.67 -38.55 -8.95
N GLY A 468 -13.56 -39.25 -9.20
CA GLY A 468 -12.37 -38.68 -9.86
C GLY A 468 -12.55 -38.45 -11.37
N VAL A 469 -11.77 -37.53 -11.96
CA VAL A 469 -11.74 -37.26 -13.41
C VAL A 469 -10.38 -37.68 -13.98
N ILE A 470 -10.35 -38.49 -15.03
CA ILE A 470 -9.09 -38.90 -15.68
C ILE A 470 -9.04 -38.25 -17.06
N SER A 471 -7.97 -37.53 -17.39
CA SER A 471 -7.92 -36.70 -18.61
C SER A 471 -7.31 -37.43 -19.82
N ALA A 472 -7.30 -36.73 -20.96
CA ALA A 472 -6.90 -37.21 -22.28
C ALA A 472 -5.48 -37.77 -22.26
N GLY A 473 -5.18 -38.82 -23.03
CA GLY A 473 -3.81 -39.32 -23.19
C GLY A 473 -3.21 -40.09 -22.00
N SER A 474 -3.90 -40.21 -20.85
CA SER A 474 -3.46 -41.10 -19.77
C SER A 474 -3.61 -42.58 -20.18
N THR A 475 -2.70 -43.45 -19.72
CA THR A 475 -2.75 -44.89 -20.01
C THR A 475 -3.06 -45.69 -18.76
N LEU A 476 -4.19 -46.42 -18.78
CA LEU A 476 -4.48 -47.45 -17.79
C LEU A 476 -3.66 -48.70 -18.12
N SER A 477 -2.88 -49.20 -17.15
CA SER A 477 -2.13 -50.45 -17.30
C SER A 477 -3.08 -51.67 -17.30
N SER A 478 -2.58 -52.84 -17.72
CA SER A 478 -3.36 -54.09 -17.68
C SER A 478 -3.77 -54.42 -16.24
N GLU A 479 -5.00 -54.89 -16.05
CA GLU A 479 -5.56 -55.30 -14.74
C GLU A 479 -5.78 -54.16 -13.72
N SER A 480 -5.86 -52.89 -14.18
CA SER A 480 -6.25 -51.78 -13.31
C SER A 480 -7.76 -51.80 -12.98
N GLU A 481 -8.09 -51.83 -11.69
CA GLU A 481 -9.45 -51.73 -11.16
C GLU A 481 -9.72 -50.30 -10.64
N LEU A 482 -10.72 -49.63 -11.21
CA LEU A 482 -11.18 -48.31 -10.78
C LEU A 482 -12.51 -48.48 -10.04
N VAL A 483 -12.46 -48.37 -8.71
CA VAL A 483 -13.64 -48.52 -7.86
C VAL A 483 -14.31 -47.14 -7.67
N GLY A 484 -15.59 -47.04 -8.06
CA GLY A 484 -16.45 -45.84 -7.90
C GLY A 484 -16.75 -45.05 -9.20
N ASP A 485 -17.61 -44.02 -9.11
CA ASP A 485 -18.00 -43.18 -10.26
C ASP A 485 -16.80 -42.36 -10.77
N VAL A 486 -16.41 -42.53 -12.03
CA VAL A 486 -15.26 -41.83 -12.64
C VAL A 486 -15.65 -41.19 -13.98
N THR A 487 -15.19 -39.96 -14.24
CA THR A 487 -15.39 -39.28 -15.53
C THR A 487 -14.10 -39.30 -16.33
N LEU A 488 -14.10 -39.88 -17.53
CA LEU A 488 -12.95 -39.95 -18.43
C LEU A 488 -13.07 -38.86 -19.51
N LEU A 489 -12.08 -37.96 -19.64
CA LEU A 489 -12.07 -36.87 -20.61
C LEU A 489 -11.04 -37.12 -21.73
N GLY A 490 -11.34 -36.77 -22.99
CA GLY A 490 -10.39 -36.73 -24.13
C GLY A 490 -9.95 -38.07 -24.74
N ASP A 491 -8.86 -38.09 -25.54
CA ASP A 491 -8.31 -39.28 -26.25
C ASP A 491 -7.66 -40.30 -25.29
N MET A 492 -8.45 -41.03 -24.51
CA MET A 492 -7.94 -42.09 -23.63
C MET A 492 -7.86 -43.46 -24.33
N THR A 493 -6.83 -44.26 -24.00
CA THR A 493 -6.71 -45.67 -24.41
C THR A 493 -6.83 -46.58 -23.17
N ALA A 494 -7.98 -47.23 -23.00
CA ALA A 494 -8.14 -48.32 -22.03
C ALA A 494 -7.68 -49.65 -22.67
N LYS A 495 -6.72 -50.34 -22.07
CA LYS A 495 -6.18 -51.62 -22.55
C LYS A 495 -7.07 -52.80 -22.15
N THR A 496 -6.86 -53.98 -22.75
CA THR A 496 -7.68 -55.19 -22.52
C THR A 496 -7.72 -55.58 -21.04
N GLY A 497 -8.94 -55.82 -20.51
CA GLY A 497 -9.17 -56.28 -19.14
C GLY A 497 -9.51 -55.18 -18.11
N SER A 498 -9.63 -53.92 -18.52
CA SER A 498 -10.10 -52.83 -17.64
C SER A 498 -11.62 -52.91 -17.37
N ILE A 499 -12.03 -52.66 -16.12
CA ILE A 499 -13.45 -52.65 -15.68
C ILE A 499 -13.86 -51.22 -15.33
N LEU A 500 -15.00 -50.75 -15.87
CA LEU A 500 -15.61 -49.45 -15.53
C LEU A 500 -16.98 -49.68 -14.84
N ASP A 501 -17.14 -49.12 -13.64
CA ASP A 501 -18.37 -49.23 -12.84
C ASP A 501 -19.50 -48.30 -13.33
N ALA A 502 -20.73 -48.63 -12.93
CA ALA A 502 -21.96 -47.94 -13.29
C ALA A 502 -21.92 -46.44 -12.91
N GLY A 503 -22.38 -45.54 -13.80
CA GLY A 503 -22.40 -44.09 -13.57
C GLY A 503 -21.21 -43.32 -14.16
N SER A 504 -20.21 -44.02 -14.68
CA SER A 504 -19.04 -43.42 -15.34
C SER A 504 -19.39 -42.72 -16.68
N SER A 505 -18.73 -41.60 -16.99
CA SER A 505 -18.99 -40.72 -18.17
C SER A 505 -17.74 -40.56 -19.04
N MET A 506 -17.88 -40.44 -20.38
CA MET A 506 -16.76 -40.33 -21.34
C MET A 506 -16.90 -39.12 -22.30
N ALA A 507 -15.81 -38.41 -22.64
CA ALA A 507 -15.81 -37.21 -23.52
C ALA A 507 -14.99 -37.34 -24.84
N LYS A 508 -15.20 -36.39 -25.78
CA LYS A 508 -14.67 -36.34 -27.18
C LYS A 508 -13.30 -36.99 -27.37
N GLY A 509 -13.21 -37.90 -28.34
CA GLY A 509 -11.95 -38.46 -28.86
C GLY A 509 -11.40 -39.72 -28.15
N SER A 510 -12.00 -40.14 -27.03
CA SER A 510 -11.70 -41.41 -26.35
C SER A 510 -11.76 -42.63 -27.28
N THR A 511 -10.77 -43.54 -27.17
CA THR A 511 -10.72 -44.79 -27.95
C THR A 511 -10.86 -46.03 -27.07
N LEU A 512 -11.93 -46.80 -27.30
CA LEU A 512 -12.17 -48.09 -26.65
C LEU A 512 -11.47 -49.20 -27.44
N SER A 513 -10.62 -50.00 -26.79
CA SER A 513 -10.03 -51.22 -27.37
C SER A 513 -11.07 -52.36 -27.42
N ASN A 514 -10.79 -53.44 -28.16
CA ASN A 514 -11.62 -54.65 -28.13
C ASN A 514 -11.83 -55.15 -26.69
N ASP A 515 -13.09 -55.40 -26.32
CA ASP A 515 -13.57 -56.08 -25.10
C ASP A 515 -13.62 -55.28 -23.79
N ILE A 516 -13.95 -53.97 -23.82
CA ILE A 516 -14.26 -53.21 -22.59
C ILE A 516 -15.69 -53.52 -22.12
N MET A 517 -15.81 -54.13 -20.93
CA MET A 517 -17.10 -54.41 -20.29
C MET A 517 -17.55 -53.20 -19.47
N THR A 518 -18.61 -52.52 -19.90
CA THR A 518 -19.31 -51.50 -19.10
C THR A 518 -20.50 -52.15 -18.37
N SER A 519 -20.69 -51.84 -17.10
CA SER A 519 -21.84 -52.32 -16.33
C SER A 519 -22.84 -51.18 -16.09
N GLY A 520 -24.04 -51.21 -16.71
CA GLY A 520 -25.16 -50.28 -16.42
C GLY A 520 -25.36 -49.07 -17.35
N THR A 521 -26.25 -48.14 -16.97
CA THR A 521 -26.72 -46.96 -17.75
C THR A 521 -25.66 -45.86 -17.85
N SER A 522 -25.07 -45.63 -19.03
CA SER A 522 -24.06 -44.58 -19.26
C SER A 522 -24.60 -43.36 -20.02
N THR A 523 -24.16 -42.15 -19.64
CA THR A 523 -24.48 -40.87 -20.31
C THR A 523 -23.26 -40.42 -21.14
N LEU A 524 -23.43 -40.16 -22.44
CA LEU A 524 -22.36 -39.69 -23.33
C LEU A 524 -22.46 -38.16 -23.52
N THR A 525 -21.37 -37.43 -23.26
CA THR A 525 -21.31 -35.97 -23.38
C THR A 525 -20.96 -35.51 -24.80
N GLN A 526 -21.13 -34.22 -25.06
CA GLN A 526 -20.99 -33.60 -26.39
C GLN A 526 -19.58 -33.82 -26.99
N ASP A 527 -19.55 -33.93 -28.31
CA ASP A 527 -18.43 -34.17 -29.22
C ASP A 527 -17.79 -35.59 -29.31
N MET A 528 -18.40 -36.64 -28.76
CA MET A 528 -17.87 -38.02 -28.81
C MET A 528 -17.86 -38.68 -30.21
N VAL A 529 -16.69 -39.09 -30.72
CA VAL A 529 -16.56 -39.94 -31.94
C VAL A 529 -16.63 -41.42 -31.58
N LEU A 530 -17.76 -42.06 -31.85
CA LEU A 530 -17.87 -43.51 -31.78
C LEU A 530 -17.27 -44.14 -33.04
N LYS A 531 -16.29 -45.05 -32.87
CA LYS A 531 -15.73 -45.81 -33.99
C LYS A 531 -16.69 -46.92 -34.42
N LYS A 532 -16.54 -47.37 -35.68
CA LYS A 532 -17.26 -48.51 -36.27
C LYS A 532 -17.24 -49.73 -35.32
N ASP A 533 -18.40 -50.38 -35.17
CA ASP A 533 -18.66 -51.58 -34.34
C ASP A 533 -18.75 -51.36 -32.80
N SER A 534 -18.89 -50.11 -32.35
CA SER A 534 -19.20 -49.80 -30.95
C SER A 534 -20.62 -50.27 -30.56
N THR A 535 -20.77 -51.00 -29.44
CA THR A 535 -22.09 -51.48 -28.96
C THR A 535 -22.60 -50.60 -27.81
N LEU A 536 -23.72 -49.88 -28.02
CA LEU A 536 -24.44 -49.17 -26.96
C LEU A 536 -25.57 -50.06 -26.43
N ILE A 537 -25.70 -50.17 -25.10
CA ILE A 537 -26.81 -50.90 -24.47
C ILE A 537 -28.07 -50.02 -24.39
N SER A 538 -29.24 -50.64 -24.26
CA SER A 538 -30.53 -49.92 -24.16
C SER A 538 -30.59 -49.00 -22.93
N GLY A 539 -30.89 -47.70 -23.12
CA GLY A 539 -31.07 -46.72 -22.04
C GLY A 539 -30.06 -45.56 -22.00
N SER A 540 -29.13 -45.48 -22.96
CA SER A 540 -28.16 -44.38 -23.05
C SER A 540 -28.75 -43.08 -23.64
N THR A 541 -28.32 -41.92 -23.14
CA THR A 541 -28.74 -40.57 -23.59
C THR A 541 -27.56 -39.76 -24.17
N LEU A 542 -27.77 -39.07 -25.30
CA LEU A 542 -26.80 -38.15 -25.95
C LEU A 542 -27.19 -36.68 -25.74
N LYS A 543 -26.24 -35.81 -25.34
CA LYS A 543 -26.41 -34.33 -25.24
C LYS A 543 -25.94 -33.61 -26.52
N ALA A 544 -26.30 -32.32 -26.68
CA ALA A 544 -26.16 -31.47 -27.89
C ALA A 544 -24.97 -31.77 -28.84
N GLY A 545 -23.91 -31.00 -29.07
CA GLY A 545 -22.87 -31.25 -30.11
C GLY A 545 -22.06 -32.58 -30.13
N SER A 546 -22.61 -33.78 -29.95
CA SER A 546 -21.94 -35.07 -30.24
C SER A 546 -21.86 -35.37 -31.73
N THR A 547 -20.68 -35.77 -32.25
CA THR A 547 -20.47 -36.10 -33.66
C THR A 547 -20.38 -37.61 -33.89
N LEU A 548 -21.41 -38.16 -34.53
CA LEU A 548 -21.47 -39.57 -34.91
C LEU A 548 -20.57 -39.81 -36.14
N GLY A 549 -19.52 -40.62 -35.96
CA GLY A 549 -18.73 -41.16 -37.07
C GLY A 549 -19.65 -41.84 -38.08
N THR A 550 -19.40 -41.58 -39.36
CA THR A 550 -20.39 -41.62 -40.44
C THR A 550 -21.29 -42.85 -40.44
N THR A 551 -22.59 -42.55 -40.39
CA THR A 551 -23.78 -43.42 -40.42
C THR A 551 -24.20 -43.97 -39.06
N PHE A 552 -24.91 -43.13 -38.31
CA PHE A 552 -25.83 -43.58 -37.27
C PHE A 552 -27.26 -43.31 -37.76
N GLU A 553 -28.11 -44.32 -37.74
CA GLU A 553 -29.53 -44.12 -38.01
C GLU A 553 -30.24 -43.65 -36.72
N GLY A 554 -30.55 -42.35 -36.62
CA GLY A 554 -31.65 -41.83 -35.77
C GLY A 554 -31.35 -40.76 -34.69
N THR A 555 -32.03 -39.59 -34.83
CA THR A 555 -32.56 -38.62 -33.81
C THR A 555 -31.75 -37.38 -33.33
N ALA A 556 -32.50 -36.30 -33.04
CA ALA A 556 -32.20 -34.84 -33.04
C ALA A 556 -31.57 -34.20 -31.78
N ILE A 557 -31.08 -32.96 -31.89
CA ILE A 557 -30.53 -32.11 -30.81
C ILE A 557 -31.48 -30.92 -30.52
N THR A 558 -31.94 -30.78 -29.27
CA THR A 558 -32.91 -29.77 -28.81
C THR A 558 -32.36 -29.01 -27.57
N SER A 559 -31.77 -27.83 -27.79
CA SER A 559 -31.32 -26.77 -26.82
C SER A 559 -29.83 -26.70 -26.41
N GLY A 560 -29.29 -25.48 -26.41
CA GLY A 560 -27.97 -25.09 -25.87
C GLY A 560 -27.87 -23.55 -25.66
N ASN A 561 -27.23 -23.12 -24.58
CA ASN A 561 -26.96 -21.72 -24.18
C ASN A 561 -25.50 -21.40 -24.52
N PHE A 562 -25.20 -20.30 -25.22
CA PHE A 562 -23.86 -20.02 -25.77
C PHE A 562 -23.15 -18.94 -24.94
N THR A 563 -21.93 -19.23 -24.43
CA THR A 563 -21.18 -18.35 -23.51
C THR A 563 -19.73 -18.08 -23.96
N GLN A 564 -19.41 -18.19 -25.25
CA GLN A 564 -18.14 -17.77 -25.87
C GLN A 564 -18.38 -17.30 -27.32
N ASP A 565 -17.41 -16.58 -27.89
CA ASP A 565 -17.43 -16.08 -29.28
C ASP A 565 -17.69 -17.22 -30.28
N MET A 566 -18.63 -17.04 -31.22
CA MET A 566 -18.84 -17.94 -32.35
C MET A 566 -18.52 -17.21 -33.66
N GLU A 567 -17.59 -17.79 -34.42
CA GLU A 567 -17.41 -17.45 -35.83
C GLU A 567 -18.35 -18.33 -36.67
N LEU A 568 -19.35 -17.73 -37.33
CA LEU A 568 -20.24 -18.46 -38.24
C LEU A 568 -19.52 -18.68 -39.57
N ALA A 569 -19.20 -19.93 -39.90
CA ALA A 569 -18.61 -20.26 -41.19
C ALA A 569 -19.61 -20.07 -42.34
N ASN A 570 -19.09 -19.77 -43.53
CA ASN A 570 -19.82 -19.58 -44.78
C ASN A 570 -20.79 -20.76 -45.08
N GLY A 571 -22.07 -20.44 -45.27
CA GLY A 571 -23.14 -21.41 -45.52
C GLY A 571 -24.03 -21.74 -44.31
N SER A 572 -23.77 -21.13 -43.15
CA SER A 572 -24.63 -21.25 -41.97
C SER A 572 -25.95 -20.51 -42.18
N THR A 573 -27.09 -21.18 -41.96
CA THR A 573 -28.43 -20.57 -42.05
C THR A 573 -29.10 -20.54 -40.69
N LEU A 574 -29.28 -19.33 -40.13
CA LEU A 574 -30.19 -19.09 -39.03
C LEU A 574 -31.62 -19.03 -39.60
N ILE A 575 -32.39 -20.10 -39.38
CA ILE A 575 -33.77 -20.12 -39.85
C ILE A 575 -34.66 -19.24 -38.96
N THR A 576 -35.75 -18.77 -39.55
CA THR A 576 -36.77 -17.94 -38.91
C THR A 576 -37.30 -18.65 -37.65
N ALA A 577 -37.28 -17.95 -36.51
CA ALA A 577 -37.61 -18.38 -35.13
C ALA A 577 -36.43 -18.69 -34.19
N SER A 578 -35.19 -18.31 -34.53
CA SER A 578 -34.13 -18.14 -33.52
C SER A 578 -34.44 -16.92 -32.65
N GLU A 579 -34.79 -17.12 -31.37
CA GLU A 579 -34.95 -16.03 -30.38
C GLU A 579 -33.62 -15.72 -29.69
N LEU A 580 -33.13 -14.48 -29.83
CA LEU A 580 -32.12 -13.90 -28.93
C LEU A 580 -32.87 -13.16 -27.82
N ALA A 581 -32.68 -13.56 -26.57
CA ALA A 581 -33.39 -12.99 -25.43
C ALA A 581 -32.89 -11.57 -25.10
N VAL A 582 -33.77 -10.75 -24.51
CA VAL A 582 -33.39 -9.47 -23.88
C VAL A 582 -32.35 -9.73 -22.80
N GLY A 583 -31.19 -9.08 -22.90
CA GLY A 583 -30.06 -9.25 -21.98
C GLY A 583 -28.93 -10.15 -22.49
N SER A 584 -28.96 -10.60 -23.74
CA SER A 584 -27.79 -11.22 -24.38
C SER A 584 -26.67 -10.19 -24.56
N THR A 585 -25.53 -10.37 -23.88
CA THR A 585 -24.31 -9.57 -24.09
C THR A 585 -23.44 -10.24 -25.15
N ILE A 586 -23.17 -9.52 -26.23
CA ILE A 586 -22.24 -9.92 -27.28
C ILE A 586 -20.84 -9.52 -26.81
N GLY A 587 -19.92 -10.48 -26.65
CA GLY A 587 -18.60 -10.27 -26.05
C GLY A 587 -17.53 -9.71 -26.99
N GLY A 588 -17.88 -9.41 -28.25
CA GLY A 588 -17.00 -8.87 -29.28
C GLY A 588 -17.78 -8.13 -30.36
N ASP A 589 -17.08 -7.59 -31.36
CA ASP A 589 -17.70 -6.89 -32.49
C ASP A 589 -18.64 -7.85 -33.24
N LEU A 590 -19.89 -7.42 -33.44
CA LEU A 590 -20.85 -8.16 -34.25
C LEU A 590 -20.69 -7.74 -35.72
N ASP A 591 -20.02 -8.57 -36.51
CA ASP A 591 -19.98 -8.42 -37.97
C ASP A 591 -21.26 -8.98 -38.60
N ILE A 592 -21.92 -8.14 -39.40
CA ILE A 592 -23.22 -8.43 -39.99
C ILE A 592 -23.02 -8.92 -41.43
N ASP A 593 -23.08 -10.24 -41.65
CA ASP A 593 -23.10 -10.85 -42.99
C ASP A 593 -24.56 -10.91 -43.50
N GLY A 594 -24.94 -9.92 -44.31
CA GLY A 594 -26.28 -9.73 -44.86
C GLY A 594 -27.21 -8.77 -44.12
N GLU A 595 -28.27 -8.28 -44.79
CA GLU A 595 -29.18 -7.25 -44.23
C GLU A 595 -29.90 -7.75 -42.96
N THR A 596 -29.70 -7.04 -41.84
CA THR A 596 -30.25 -7.40 -40.53
C THR A 596 -31.16 -6.29 -40.00
N GLU A 597 -32.40 -6.63 -39.64
CA GLU A 597 -33.37 -5.69 -39.04
C GLU A 597 -33.35 -5.78 -37.51
N LEU A 598 -33.14 -4.65 -36.84
CA LEU A 598 -33.13 -4.54 -35.38
C LEU A 598 -34.56 -4.47 -34.85
N LEU A 599 -34.96 -5.45 -34.03
CA LEU A 599 -36.33 -5.56 -33.51
C LEU A 599 -36.60 -4.69 -32.25
N GLY A 600 -35.59 -3.99 -31.73
CA GLY A 600 -35.68 -3.09 -30.57
C GLY A 600 -34.74 -1.89 -30.68
N ASP A 601 -34.94 -0.88 -29.83
CA ASP A 601 -34.02 0.26 -29.74
C ASP A 601 -32.65 -0.24 -29.28
N THR A 602 -31.61 0.11 -30.04
CA THR A 602 -30.26 -0.44 -29.86
C THR A 602 -29.26 0.69 -29.74
N THR A 603 -28.49 0.72 -28.66
CA THR A 603 -27.40 1.68 -28.47
C THR A 603 -26.14 1.16 -29.13
N MET A 604 -25.60 1.93 -30.08
CA MET A 604 -24.34 1.67 -30.78
C MET A 604 -23.26 2.55 -30.15
N ALA A 605 -22.13 1.97 -29.73
CA ALA A 605 -21.02 2.72 -29.14
C ALA A 605 -20.27 3.57 -30.18
N ALA A 606 -19.47 4.53 -29.72
CA ALA A 606 -18.48 5.20 -30.57
C ALA A 606 -17.54 4.15 -31.20
N GLY A 607 -17.19 4.33 -32.46
CA GLY A 607 -16.45 3.33 -33.26
C GLY A 607 -17.34 2.39 -34.07
N SER A 608 -18.64 2.30 -33.82
CA SER A 608 -19.55 1.47 -34.62
C SER A 608 -19.60 1.97 -36.08
N ILE A 609 -19.71 1.04 -37.02
CA ILE A 609 -19.71 1.29 -38.46
C ILE A 609 -21.10 0.97 -39.02
N ILE A 610 -21.79 1.99 -39.52
CA ILE A 610 -23.03 1.84 -40.29
C ILE A 610 -22.66 1.78 -41.77
N ALA A 611 -22.77 0.61 -42.39
CA ALA A 611 -22.41 0.41 -43.78
C ALA A 611 -23.36 1.15 -44.74
N SER A 612 -22.88 1.39 -45.96
CA SER A 612 -23.66 2.04 -47.02
C SER A 612 -24.90 1.21 -47.37
N GLY A 613 -26.06 1.86 -47.48
CA GLY A 613 -27.33 1.18 -47.80
C GLY A 613 -28.12 0.73 -46.57
N SER A 614 -27.61 0.94 -45.35
CA SER A 614 -28.37 0.76 -44.12
C SER A 614 -29.53 1.75 -44.05
N THR A 615 -30.67 1.34 -43.49
CA THR A 615 -31.83 2.21 -43.26
C THR A 615 -31.98 2.51 -41.77
N ILE A 616 -31.71 3.76 -41.37
CA ILE A 616 -31.90 4.23 -40.00
C ILE A 616 -33.36 4.64 -39.81
N ALA A 617 -34.03 4.07 -38.81
CA ALA A 617 -35.47 4.29 -38.59
C ALA A 617 -35.79 5.67 -38.02
N LYS A 618 -36.98 6.18 -38.33
CA LYS A 618 -37.56 7.41 -37.75
C LYS A 618 -37.60 7.35 -36.22
N GLY A 619 -37.42 8.49 -35.57
CA GLY A 619 -37.30 8.61 -34.12
C GLY A 619 -35.89 8.45 -33.58
N THR A 620 -34.92 8.04 -34.42
CA THR A 620 -33.50 8.01 -34.05
C THR A 620 -32.96 9.44 -33.88
N TYR A 621 -32.29 9.71 -32.77
CA TYR A 621 -31.54 10.94 -32.54
C TYR A 621 -30.13 10.80 -33.09
N LEU A 622 -29.75 11.62 -34.06
CA LEU A 622 -28.44 11.54 -34.68
C LEU A 622 -27.38 12.28 -33.87
N THR A 623 -26.34 11.57 -33.47
CA THR A 623 -25.12 12.13 -32.84
C THR A 623 -23.97 12.37 -33.82
N ASN A 624 -24.10 11.85 -35.04
CA ASN A 624 -23.17 12.04 -36.17
C ASN A 624 -23.91 12.59 -37.40
N ASP A 625 -23.20 13.32 -38.25
CA ASP A 625 -23.70 13.72 -39.57
C ASP A 625 -23.85 12.46 -40.45
N ILE A 626 -25.06 12.18 -40.94
CA ILE A 626 -25.34 11.03 -41.82
C ILE A 626 -25.62 11.52 -43.23
N THR A 627 -24.89 11.00 -44.21
CA THR A 627 -25.16 11.27 -45.63
C THR A 627 -26.25 10.33 -46.15
N THR A 628 -27.31 10.89 -46.71
CA THR A 628 -28.46 10.14 -47.25
C THR A 628 -28.18 9.60 -48.66
N SER A 629 -28.86 8.52 -49.05
CA SER A 629 -28.86 7.97 -50.41
C SER A 629 -29.30 8.99 -51.48
N THR A 630 -30.15 9.96 -51.10
CA THR A 630 -30.58 11.09 -51.92
C THR A 630 -29.53 12.20 -52.09
N GLY A 631 -28.38 12.11 -51.41
CA GLY A 631 -27.24 13.04 -51.55
C GLY A 631 -27.24 14.26 -50.62
N GLY A 632 -28.24 14.40 -49.74
CA GLY A 632 -28.22 15.40 -48.65
C GLY A 632 -27.61 14.85 -47.37
N THR A 633 -26.97 15.70 -46.56
CA THR A 633 -26.43 15.34 -45.23
C THR A 633 -27.40 15.79 -44.14
N VAL A 634 -27.81 14.88 -43.27
CA VAL A 634 -28.56 15.21 -42.05
C VAL A 634 -27.57 15.41 -40.93
N LYS A 635 -27.63 16.59 -40.28
CA LYS A 635 -26.66 16.96 -39.26
C LYS A 635 -26.91 16.31 -37.91
N ALA A 636 -25.84 16.09 -37.17
CA ALA A 636 -25.87 15.74 -35.75
C ALA A 636 -26.73 16.75 -34.96
N GLY A 637 -27.43 16.26 -33.93
CA GLY A 637 -28.35 17.02 -33.10
C GLY A 637 -29.80 17.06 -33.59
N SER A 638 -30.13 16.33 -34.66
CA SER A 638 -31.50 16.22 -35.19
C SER A 638 -32.13 14.86 -34.89
N THR A 639 -33.44 14.83 -34.67
CA THR A 639 -34.22 13.58 -34.59
C THR A 639 -34.83 13.29 -35.96
N LEU A 640 -34.75 12.05 -36.41
CA LEU A 640 -35.26 11.65 -37.72
C LEU A 640 -36.80 11.64 -37.74
N GLU A 641 -37.42 12.48 -38.56
CA GLU A 641 -38.87 12.50 -38.78
C GLU A 641 -39.34 11.39 -39.75
N GLN A 642 -38.40 10.75 -40.47
CA GLN A 642 -38.64 9.69 -41.45
C GLN A 642 -37.42 8.76 -41.53
N ASP A 643 -37.62 7.55 -42.06
CA ASP A 643 -36.52 6.59 -42.26
C ASP A 643 -35.53 7.13 -43.30
N ILE A 644 -34.23 6.92 -43.07
CA ILE A 644 -33.16 7.40 -43.93
C ILE A 644 -32.25 6.26 -44.33
N ALA A 645 -32.08 6.07 -45.63
CA ALA A 645 -31.06 5.19 -46.18
C ALA A 645 -29.70 5.91 -46.24
N THR A 646 -28.65 5.30 -45.71
CA THR A 646 -27.28 5.83 -45.67
C THR A 646 -26.58 5.70 -47.02
N LYS A 647 -25.69 6.65 -47.31
CA LYS A 647 -24.78 6.62 -48.46
C LYS A 647 -23.34 6.68 -47.98
N GLY A 648 -22.53 5.71 -48.38
CA GLY A 648 -21.18 5.55 -47.86
C GLY A 648 -21.18 4.95 -46.46
N THR A 649 -20.00 4.52 -46.02
CA THR A 649 -19.78 3.95 -44.68
C THR A 649 -19.71 5.10 -43.67
N ASN A 650 -20.50 5.03 -42.59
CA ASN A 650 -20.55 6.06 -41.54
C ASN A 650 -20.04 5.45 -40.23
N THR A 651 -18.87 5.89 -39.78
CA THR A 651 -18.34 5.54 -38.45
C THR A 651 -18.89 6.51 -37.41
N LEU A 652 -19.42 5.98 -36.33
CA LEU A 652 -19.92 6.78 -35.21
C LEU A 652 -18.76 7.31 -34.38
N PHE A 653 -18.78 8.60 -34.04
CA PHE A 653 -17.78 9.22 -33.17
C PHE A 653 -18.30 9.36 -31.73
N ASN A 654 -19.62 9.33 -31.57
CA ASN A 654 -20.30 9.34 -30.30
C ASN A 654 -21.29 8.18 -30.27
N GLU A 655 -21.64 7.74 -29.07
CA GLU A 655 -22.72 6.78 -28.87
C GLU A 655 -24.01 7.25 -29.57
N MET A 656 -24.75 6.33 -30.19
CA MET A 656 -26.01 6.61 -30.88
C MET A 656 -27.02 5.51 -30.58
N THR A 657 -28.19 5.85 -30.05
CA THR A 657 -29.31 4.91 -29.95
C THR A 657 -30.14 4.94 -31.22
N VAL A 658 -30.08 3.87 -32.01
CA VAL A 658 -30.92 3.69 -33.19
C VAL A 658 -32.27 3.10 -32.80
N ALA A 659 -33.35 3.63 -33.37
CA ALA A 659 -34.69 3.18 -33.09
C ALA A 659 -34.98 1.80 -33.71
N LYS A 660 -35.91 1.05 -33.11
CA LYS A 660 -36.43 -0.22 -33.64
C LYS A 660 -36.87 -0.11 -35.12
N GLY A 661 -36.62 -1.15 -35.90
CA GLY A 661 -36.87 -1.17 -37.34
C GLY A 661 -35.71 -0.62 -38.18
N THR A 662 -34.60 -0.23 -37.55
CA THR A 662 -33.35 0.09 -38.26
C THR A 662 -32.80 -1.16 -38.93
N LYS A 663 -32.46 -1.06 -40.21
CA LYS A 663 -31.88 -2.14 -41.03
C LYS A 663 -30.41 -1.85 -41.28
N LEU A 664 -29.54 -2.74 -40.82
CA LEU A 664 -28.11 -2.66 -41.07
C LEU A 664 -27.76 -3.45 -42.32
N ALA A 665 -27.06 -2.80 -43.25
CA ALA A 665 -26.56 -3.45 -44.44
C ALA A 665 -25.36 -4.34 -44.12
N ASP A 666 -25.08 -5.27 -45.02
CA ASP A 666 -23.90 -6.13 -45.04
C ASP A 666 -22.63 -5.33 -44.73
N THR A 667 -21.70 -5.89 -43.93
CA THR A 667 -20.45 -5.27 -43.44
C THR A 667 -20.62 -4.15 -42.40
N SER A 668 -21.80 -3.97 -41.81
CA SER A 668 -21.98 -3.07 -40.66
C SER A 668 -21.39 -3.71 -39.39
N VAL A 669 -20.76 -2.91 -38.54
CA VAL A 669 -20.14 -3.34 -37.28
C VAL A 669 -20.76 -2.58 -36.11
N ILE A 670 -21.28 -3.29 -35.11
CA ILE A 670 -21.70 -2.67 -33.84
C ILE A 670 -20.54 -2.83 -32.85
N ALA A 671 -19.89 -1.71 -32.51
CA ALA A 671 -18.77 -1.71 -31.58
C ALA A 671 -19.24 -1.82 -30.13
N ASN A 672 -18.42 -2.43 -29.27
CA ASN A 672 -18.67 -2.58 -27.84
C ASN A 672 -18.55 -1.24 -27.09
N ALA A 673 -19.39 -1.02 -26.08
CA ALA A 673 -19.36 0.14 -25.19
C ALA A 673 -18.27 0.00 -24.10
N GLY A 674 -17.02 -0.16 -24.52
CA GLY A 674 -15.85 -0.26 -23.64
C GLY A 674 -14.94 0.96 -23.75
N GLY A 675 -15.01 1.85 -22.75
CA GLY A 675 -13.97 2.84 -22.44
C GLY A 675 -13.92 4.07 -23.33
N GLY A 676 -14.31 5.23 -22.77
CA GLY A 676 -13.68 6.47 -23.20
C GLY A 676 -12.17 6.32 -23.03
N THR A 677 -11.39 6.85 -23.97
CA THR A 677 -9.93 6.85 -23.90
C THR A 677 -9.47 7.68 -22.71
N ALA A 678 -9.44 7.09 -21.53
CA ALA A 678 -8.59 7.57 -20.44
C ALA A 678 -7.17 7.47 -20.98
N SER A 679 -6.41 8.56 -20.91
CA SER A 679 -4.99 8.52 -21.22
C SER A 679 -4.35 7.44 -20.34
N ASP A 680 -3.79 6.40 -20.94
CA ASP A 680 -3.13 5.34 -20.18
C ASP A 680 -1.92 5.93 -19.45
N ILE A 681 -2.07 6.06 -18.13
CA ILE A 681 -1.11 6.67 -17.22
C ILE A 681 -0.66 5.58 -16.27
N SER A 682 0.62 5.21 -16.36
CA SER A 682 1.25 4.27 -15.45
C SER A 682 2.18 5.00 -14.49
N ILE A 683 2.18 4.54 -13.23
CA ILE A 683 3.23 4.86 -12.27
C ILE A 683 4.09 3.60 -12.17
N GLU A 684 5.33 3.73 -12.61
CA GLU A 684 6.33 2.67 -12.63
C GLU A 684 7.47 3.02 -11.65
N ASP A 685 8.26 2.00 -11.31
CA ASP A 685 9.49 2.13 -10.51
C ASP A 685 9.36 2.94 -9.20
N SER A 686 8.27 2.70 -8.45
CA SER A 686 8.10 3.38 -7.17
C SER A 686 9.02 2.80 -6.11
N GLU A 687 10.03 3.57 -5.72
CA GLU A 687 11.00 3.20 -4.70
C GLU A 687 10.96 4.15 -3.51
N VAL A 688 11.11 3.60 -2.30
CA VAL A 688 11.25 4.38 -1.08
C VAL A 688 12.72 4.39 -0.69
N THR A 689 13.35 5.54 -0.80
CA THR A 689 14.73 5.79 -0.35
C THR A 689 14.72 6.41 1.04
N ARG A 690 15.72 6.06 1.85
CA ARG A 690 15.89 6.56 3.22
C ARG A 690 17.30 7.11 3.39
N LEU A 691 17.54 7.76 4.53
CA LEU A 691 18.86 8.29 4.85
C LEU A 691 19.94 7.18 4.87
N SER A 692 19.60 5.95 5.24
CA SER A 692 20.51 4.78 5.19
C SER A 692 20.86 4.31 3.78
N ASP A 693 20.02 4.63 2.79
CA ASP A 693 20.08 4.05 1.44
C ASP A 693 20.66 5.03 0.41
N ILE A 694 21.26 6.13 0.89
CA ILE A 694 21.87 7.16 0.03
C ILE A 694 22.99 6.56 -0.81
N ASP A 695 22.87 6.69 -2.14
CA ASP A 695 23.92 6.42 -3.11
C ASP A 695 24.14 7.62 -4.04
N VAL A 696 25.33 8.23 -3.97
CA VAL A 696 25.72 9.40 -4.78
C VAL A 696 26.66 9.04 -5.95
N THR A 697 26.83 7.74 -6.25
CA THR A 697 27.71 7.27 -7.32
C THR A 697 27.23 7.66 -8.72
N SER A 698 25.95 8.03 -8.88
CA SER A 698 25.35 8.60 -10.08
C SER A 698 24.85 10.03 -9.87
N GLN A 699 24.61 10.77 -10.96
CA GLN A 699 24.13 12.16 -10.88
C GLN A 699 22.72 12.24 -10.30
N GLU A 700 21.87 11.33 -10.76
CA GLU A 700 20.52 11.15 -10.30
C GLU A 700 20.47 10.73 -8.83
N GLY A 701 21.27 9.72 -8.44
CA GLY A 701 21.37 9.29 -7.05
C GLY A 701 21.83 10.42 -6.11
N ALA A 702 22.77 11.26 -6.57
CA ALA A 702 23.19 12.44 -5.81
C ALA A 702 22.09 13.51 -5.67
N GLN A 703 21.16 13.63 -6.63
CA GLN A 703 20.01 14.52 -6.52
C GLN A 703 18.96 13.97 -5.54
N ILE A 704 18.68 12.67 -5.62
CA ILE A 704 17.81 11.97 -4.66
C ILE A 704 18.37 12.09 -3.23
N ALA A 705 19.68 11.93 -3.06
CA ALA A 705 20.36 12.10 -1.78
C ALA A 705 20.16 13.49 -1.15
N ILE A 706 20.08 14.55 -1.97
CA ILE A 706 19.77 15.91 -1.49
C ILE A 706 18.34 15.96 -0.95
N ALA A 707 17.37 15.38 -1.68
CA ALA A 707 15.98 15.32 -1.26
C ALA A 707 15.81 14.49 0.03
N VAL A 708 16.53 13.36 0.13
CA VAL A 708 16.56 12.49 1.33
C VAL A 708 17.12 13.26 2.53
N ALA A 709 18.22 13.97 2.35
CA ALA A 709 18.81 14.79 3.40
C ALA A 709 17.88 15.93 3.84
N ASP A 710 17.18 16.58 2.90
CA ASP A 710 16.19 17.62 3.22
C ASP A 710 14.97 17.07 3.98
N SER A 711 14.48 15.90 3.58
CA SER A 711 13.43 15.21 4.33
C SER A 711 13.91 14.81 5.74
N ALA A 712 15.16 14.35 5.88
CA ALA A 712 15.72 13.97 7.18
C ALA A 712 15.88 15.19 8.11
N LEU A 713 16.33 16.33 7.57
CA LEU A 713 16.40 17.59 8.33
C LEU A 713 15.01 18.01 8.82
N LYS A 714 13.98 17.89 7.98
CA LYS A 714 12.60 18.19 8.36
C LYS A 714 12.08 17.25 9.45
N ASP A 715 12.40 15.96 9.37
CA ASP A 715 12.07 14.99 10.42
C ASP A 715 12.74 15.35 11.75
N TYR A 716 14.04 15.72 11.72
CA TYR A 716 14.78 16.14 12.90
C TYR A 716 14.27 17.46 13.47
N ASP A 717 13.96 18.45 12.63
CA ASP A 717 13.38 19.72 13.06
C ASP A 717 12.02 19.53 13.73
N LYS A 718 11.21 18.57 13.26
CA LYS A 718 9.96 18.17 13.93
C LYS A 718 10.22 17.60 15.32
N ILE A 719 11.16 16.67 15.45
CA ILE A 719 11.55 16.12 16.76
C ILE A 719 12.04 17.24 17.68
N ARG A 720 12.87 18.16 17.16
CA ARG A 720 13.40 19.31 17.91
C ARG A 720 12.30 20.26 18.38
N SER A 721 11.33 20.55 17.52
CA SER A 721 10.16 21.37 17.84
C SER A 721 9.34 20.74 18.98
N ASP A 722 9.10 19.43 18.92
CA ASP A 722 8.38 18.68 19.95
C ASP A 722 9.14 18.69 21.29
N LEU A 723 10.46 18.51 21.27
CA LEU A 723 11.34 18.64 22.44
C LEU A 723 11.27 20.05 23.05
N GLY A 724 11.37 21.10 22.22
CA GLY A 724 11.29 22.49 22.66
C GLY A 724 9.93 22.85 23.27
N SER A 725 8.83 22.36 22.68
CA SER A 725 7.49 22.55 23.25
C SER A 725 7.33 21.86 24.61
N THR A 726 7.86 20.64 24.74
CA THR A 726 7.87 19.86 25.99
C THR A 726 8.71 20.55 27.06
N GLN A 727 9.88 21.11 26.71
CA GLN A 727 10.73 21.89 27.62
C GLN A 727 10.00 23.13 28.15
N ASN A 728 9.28 23.85 27.28
CA ASN A 728 8.47 25.01 27.67
C ASN A 728 7.34 24.60 28.61
N GLN A 729 6.65 23.48 28.31
CA GLN A 729 5.60 22.93 29.16
C GLN A 729 6.15 22.55 30.54
N LEU A 730 7.28 21.85 30.61
CA LEU A 730 7.92 21.46 31.88
C LEU A 730 8.35 22.69 32.69
N THR A 731 8.89 23.73 32.04
CA THR A 731 9.32 24.96 32.71
C THR A 731 8.14 25.73 33.30
N SER A 732 7.03 25.84 32.55
CA SER A 732 5.78 26.43 33.04
C SER A 732 5.20 25.61 34.20
N THR A 733 5.22 24.28 34.07
CA THR A 733 4.75 23.34 35.08
C THR A 733 5.57 23.47 36.38
N ILE A 734 6.90 23.49 36.30
CA ILE A 734 7.80 23.72 37.45
C ILE A 734 7.48 25.05 38.13
N SER A 735 7.31 26.12 37.36
CA SER A 735 6.99 27.44 37.90
C SER A 735 5.66 27.42 38.67
N ASN A 736 4.64 26.76 38.13
CA ASN A 736 3.34 26.60 38.77
C ASN A 736 3.41 25.75 40.05
N ILE A 737 4.07 24.60 39.99
CA ILE A 737 4.23 23.69 41.13
C ILE A 737 5.07 24.32 42.22
N SER A 738 6.11 25.10 41.86
CA SER A 738 6.95 25.82 42.81
C SER A 738 6.15 26.87 43.58
N VAL A 739 5.33 27.67 42.90
CA VAL A 739 4.41 28.61 43.55
C VAL A 739 3.42 27.88 44.44
N THR A 740 2.85 26.76 43.96
CA THR A 740 1.93 25.94 44.74
C THR A 740 2.62 25.35 45.98
N GLN A 741 3.85 24.88 45.86
CA GLN A 741 4.63 24.35 46.97
C GLN A 741 4.91 25.43 48.02
N ILE A 742 5.29 26.64 47.61
CA ILE A 742 5.50 27.77 48.52
C ILE A 742 4.20 28.10 49.26
N ASN A 743 3.06 28.15 48.55
CA ASN A 743 1.77 28.44 49.15
C ASN A 743 1.31 27.34 50.12
N VAL A 744 1.51 26.06 49.78
CA VAL A 744 1.18 24.92 50.64
C VAL A 744 2.07 24.90 51.88
N ASN A 745 3.37 25.17 51.74
CA ASN A 745 4.30 25.27 52.86
C ASN A 745 3.97 26.47 53.76
N ALA A 746 3.59 27.62 53.18
CA ALA A 746 3.16 28.79 53.95
C ALA A 746 1.85 28.53 54.71
N ALA A 747 0.91 27.80 54.10
CA ALA A 747 -0.32 27.38 54.77
C ALA A 747 -0.04 26.38 55.90
N GLU A 748 0.89 25.44 55.72
CA GLU A 748 1.32 24.50 56.76
C GLU A 748 1.99 25.24 57.93
N SER A 749 2.93 26.14 57.63
CA SER A 749 3.60 27.02 58.59
C SER A 749 2.59 27.88 59.38
N SER A 750 1.60 28.51 58.72
CA SER A 750 0.57 29.30 59.42
C SER A 750 -0.28 28.48 60.39
N ILE A 751 -0.42 27.17 60.19
CA ILE A 751 -1.17 26.29 61.08
C ILE A 751 -0.27 25.80 62.21
N ARG A 752 0.97 25.45 61.90
CA ARG A 752 1.83 24.70 62.81
C ARG A 752 2.82 25.56 63.58
N ASP A 753 3.28 26.67 63.02
CA ASP A 753 4.31 27.50 63.64
C ASP A 753 3.74 28.35 64.78
N VAL A 754 4.60 28.63 65.76
CA VAL A 754 4.27 29.47 66.91
C VAL A 754 4.70 30.92 66.64
N ASP A 755 3.83 31.87 67.01
CA ASP A 755 4.26 33.27 67.14
C ASP A 755 5.18 33.37 68.37
N PHE A 756 6.48 33.40 68.11
CA PHE A 756 7.50 33.41 69.16
C PHE A 756 7.36 34.61 70.09
N ALA A 757 6.92 35.78 69.59
CA ALA A 757 6.77 36.97 70.41
C ALA A 757 5.58 36.83 71.36
N ALA A 758 4.43 36.38 70.86
CA ALA A 758 3.23 36.18 71.66
C ALA A 758 3.39 35.02 72.68
N GLU A 759 4.01 33.91 72.27
CA GLU A 759 4.25 32.76 73.16
C GLU A 759 5.31 33.10 74.22
N SER A 760 6.34 33.91 73.91
CA SER A 760 7.32 34.39 74.90
C SER A 760 6.68 35.28 75.99
N GLN A 761 5.74 36.15 75.61
CA GLN A 761 4.97 36.93 76.58
C GLN A 761 4.11 36.04 77.48
N THR A 762 3.48 35.02 76.88
CA THR A 762 2.66 34.05 77.60
C THR A 762 3.50 33.22 78.57
N PHE A 763 4.68 32.74 78.13
CA PHE A 763 5.65 32.05 78.96
C PHE A 763 6.08 32.91 80.16
N SER A 764 6.45 34.16 79.92
CA SER A 764 6.84 35.10 81.00
C SER A 764 5.70 35.34 81.99
N LYS A 765 4.47 35.51 81.51
CA LYS A 765 3.27 35.62 82.37
C LYS A 765 3.06 34.37 83.22
N LEU A 766 3.18 33.17 82.62
CA LEU A 766 3.00 31.89 83.30
C LEU A 766 4.12 31.63 84.32
N GLN A 767 5.35 32.05 84.02
CA GLN A 767 6.48 31.98 84.95
C GLN A 767 6.25 32.84 86.18
N ILE A 768 5.78 34.09 86.00
CA ILE A 768 5.41 35.00 87.09
C ILE A 768 4.24 34.42 87.91
N LEU A 769 3.24 33.83 87.26
CA LEU A 769 2.10 33.19 87.93
C LEU A 769 2.49 31.93 88.71
N ALA A 770 3.41 31.11 88.18
CA ALA A 770 3.91 29.93 88.87
C ALA A 770 4.65 30.33 90.15
N GLN A 771 5.50 31.36 90.05
CA GLN A 771 6.21 31.93 91.20
C GLN A 771 5.23 32.54 92.22
N SER A 772 4.24 33.32 91.77
CA SER A 772 3.21 33.92 92.64
C SER A 772 2.28 32.88 93.29
N GLY A 773 1.96 31.79 92.58
CA GLY A 773 1.14 30.69 93.07
C GLY A 773 1.85 29.88 94.16
N ALA A 774 3.17 29.67 94.03
CA ALA A 774 3.98 29.07 95.08
C ALA A 774 4.00 29.93 96.36
N TYR A 775 4.12 31.26 96.22
CA TYR A 775 4.00 32.20 97.34
C TYR A 775 2.60 32.20 97.97
N ALA A 776 1.54 32.17 97.17
CA ALA A 776 0.16 32.13 97.66
C ALA A 776 -0.17 30.81 98.38
N MET A 777 0.36 29.68 97.91
CA MET A 777 0.23 28.39 98.60
C MET A 777 0.97 28.39 99.95
N ALA A 778 2.17 28.96 100.00
CA ALA A 778 2.91 29.14 101.25
C ALA A 778 2.14 30.02 102.25
N GLN A 779 1.50 31.10 101.78
CA GLN A 779 0.67 32.01 102.60
C GLN A 779 -0.66 31.38 103.05
N ALA A 780 -1.31 30.59 102.20
CA ALA A 780 -2.55 29.87 102.56
C ALA A 780 -2.30 28.76 103.59
N ASN A 781 -1.11 28.15 103.56
CA ASN A 781 -0.66 27.22 104.58
C ASN A 781 -0.28 27.93 105.89
N SER A 782 0.41 29.08 105.81
CA SER A 782 0.79 29.84 107.00
C SER A 782 -0.43 30.37 107.76
N SER A 783 -1.42 30.95 107.06
CA SER A 783 -2.67 31.43 107.67
C SER A 783 -3.49 30.32 108.33
N SER A 784 -3.53 29.11 107.77
CA SER A 784 -4.21 27.97 108.41
C SER A 784 -3.44 27.43 109.62
N GLN A 785 -2.10 27.50 109.61
CA GLN A 785 -1.27 27.18 110.77
C GLN A 785 -1.44 28.23 111.89
N THR A 786 -1.55 29.52 111.57
CA THR A 786 -1.83 30.58 112.54
C THR A 786 -3.20 30.43 113.19
N VAL A 787 -4.22 29.99 112.43
CA VAL A 787 -5.55 29.69 112.99
C VAL A 787 -5.52 28.45 113.88
N MET A 788 -4.75 27.40 113.53
CA MET A 788 -4.53 26.26 114.41
C MET A 788 -3.77 26.63 115.69
N SER A 789 -2.81 27.57 115.64
CA SER A 789 -2.09 28.03 116.82
C SER A 789 -2.89 28.98 117.73
N LEU A 790 -4.06 29.45 117.29
CA LEU A 790 -5.00 30.26 118.08
C LEU A 790 -6.10 29.43 118.75
N LEU A 791 -6.22 28.14 118.39
CA LEU A 791 -7.21 27.18 118.91
C LEU A 791 -6.59 26.08 119.80
N GLN A 792 -5.27 26.00 119.87
CA GLN A 792 -4.52 25.35 120.96
C GLN A 792 -4.22 26.38 122.04
#